data_AF-A0A5C2M6I6-F1
#
_entry.id   AF-A0A5C2M6I6-F1
#
_cell.length_a   1.000
_cell.length_b   1.000
_cell.length_c   1.000
_cell.angle_alpha   90.00
_cell.angle_beta   90.00
_cell.angle_gamma   90.00
#
_symmetry.space_group_name_H-M   'P 1'
#
loop_
_entity.id
_entity.type
_entity.pdbx_description
1 polymer ?
#
loop_
_entity_poly.entity_id
_entity_poly.type
_entity_poly.pdbx_seq_one_letter_code
_entity_poly.pdbx_strand_id
1 'polypeptide(L)'
;MTATVLSPPPARVHYEVVHHLPGRVRLRIPRLQYDDRYGRQLQALFVQEDSVQQIRLNLPAASLIVQYSPEADNPLHRFGQLIQAAADERLPLPGMLPIDKLVYSPWNTAYFIEKMALPTLALAIVALLPVQTPFYPAIVATVIVIVALPTFQEALESLEHRHLNVTQLESLWTILHTLQGEYMAPVLAAFMGQVGGSLRDMTAQVGENQVFDPLDQQRTYWVERGGTRQNVSVRELQVGDRVIVAAGSAVPVDGTVLWGSAVIQRQFLTGESDLLPCEPEQTVLASSLVVRGQICVVAEAVGEETQVGKTLQLARQAPQLDTRIENYAEEISNQAILPAMGVAAIVYGVTLDAHRAIAPLQLDFGSGIGITIPTAILAALTYAPHVGVYFRNGRALELLSRVNVIVFDKTGTLTEVKGTIVGVNLLKPGLSEQTLLYWLATVEQSINHPFALAILEYAAERGIEGGTYSNWVYEPGKGVAATVEGQEILVGTPQLMRDRQVPIDLDELRTHEGVLWNRSLVCVACNGELVALVFYSNPVRSEAASVIAALQQRGIECYMVTGDHHEVANAVGYATGFRLGQIYTNKMPEDKVELLEKFKNGGEKVVAYVGEGFNDTAAMAYADISITLSEGSDAARQTADLLLMNNRLEGLVQAIALSQEVMNIINQNIALVVIPNVSVVLAGVFLSLHPVIAVLISNGATLLAELNSLRLLTNYRPVKVEHKSSRSRSQTGVLDIPWKKRPRRSFGHFGSELSSESLSNGHVPSET
;
A
#
# COMPACT_ATOMS: atom_id res chain seq x y z
N MET A 1 13.58 -34.82 -59.53
CA MET A 1 12.80 -33.59 -59.78
C MET A 1 11.41 -33.79 -59.22
N THR A 2 11.19 -33.40 -57.97
CA THR A 2 9.87 -33.33 -57.34
C THR A 2 9.69 -31.88 -56.94
N ALA A 3 8.88 -31.16 -57.72
CA ALA A 3 8.62 -29.75 -57.55
C ALA A 3 7.90 -29.51 -56.23
N THR A 4 8.56 -28.79 -55.33
CA THR A 4 7.95 -28.23 -54.13
C THR A 4 7.02 -27.10 -54.58
N VAL A 5 5.72 -27.35 -54.51
CA VAL A 5 4.70 -26.32 -54.75
C VAL A 5 4.81 -25.28 -53.64
N LEU A 6 5.42 -24.14 -53.96
CA LEU A 6 5.40 -22.96 -53.11
C LEU A 6 3.96 -22.45 -53.05
N SER A 7 3.31 -22.60 -51.89
CA SER A 7 2.09 -21.86 -51.56
C SER A 7 2.36 -20.36 -51.68
N PRO A 8 1.40 -19.53 -52.16
CA PRO A 8 1.58 -18.09 -52.18
C PRO A 8 1.86 -17.55 -50.77
N PRO A 9 2.68 -16.48 -50.62
CA PRO A 9 2.87 -15.85 -49.33
C PRO A 9 1.50 -15.39 -48.77
N PRO A 10 1.26 -15.51 -47.45
CA PRO A 10 0.01 -15.06 -46.86
C PRO A 10 -0.20 -13.58 -47.21
N ALA A 11 -1.45 -13.23 -47.54
CA ALA A 11 -1.84 -11.86 -47.85
C ALA A 11 -1.39 -10.93 -46.71
N ARG A 12 -0.65 -9.87 -47.04
CA ARG A 12 -0.16 -8.91 -46.02
C ARG A 12 -1.36 -8.35 -45.24
N VAL A 13 -1.33 -8.49 -43.92
CA VAL A 13 -2.35 -7.94 -43.04
C VAL A 13 -2.20 -6.42 -43.01
N HIS A 14 -3.25 -5.71 -43.39
CA HIS A 14 -3.25 -4.25 -43.35
C HIS A 14 -3.35 -3.76 -41.90
N TYR A 15 -2.51 -2.79 -41.53
CA TYR A 15 -2.62 -2.09 -40.25
C TYR A 15 -2.29 -0.59 -40.41
N GLU A 16 -2.85 0.22 -39.53
CA GLU A 16 -2.66 1.68 -39.50
C GLU A 16 -2.20 2.12 -38.11
N VAL A 17 -1.24 3.04 -38.03
CA VAL A 17 -0.85 3.67 -36.76
C VAL A 17 -1.81 4.84 -36.50
N VAL A 18 -2.72 4.67 -35.54
CA VAL A 18 -3.71 5.69 -35.18
C VAL A 18 -3.08 6.79 -34.32
N HIS A 19 -2.22 6.40 -33.38
CA HIS A 19 -1.54 7.32 -32.48
C HIS A 19 -0.23 6.73 -31.98
N HIS A 20 0.81 7.55 -31.85
CA HIS A 20 2.13 7.14 -31.39
C HIS A 20 2.71 8.19 -30.44
N LEU A 21 3.07 7.75 -29.23
CA LEU A 21 3.78 8.51 -28.21
C LEU A 21 5.00 7.69 -27.76
N PRO A 22 6.04 8.34 -27.20
CA PRO A 22 7.12 7.62 -26.53
C PRO A 22 6.56 6.63 -25.51
N GLY A 23 6.88 5.34 -25.69
CA GLY A 23 6.42 4.25 -24.84
C GLY A 23 4.98 3.76 -25.05
N ARG A 24 4.21 4.31 -26.02
CA ARG A 24 2.85 3.85 -26.31
C ARG A 24 2.45 4.02 -27.77
N VAL A 25 1.94 2.96 -28.39
CA VAL A 25 1.36 3.00 -29.74
C VAL A 25 -0.05 2.43 -29.76
N ARG A 26 -0.93 3.03 -30.56
CA ARG A 26 -2.24 2.49 -30.94
C ARG A 26 -2.25 2.18 -32.43
N LEU A 27 -2.48 0.90 -32.72
CA LEU A 27 -2.60 0.35 -34.07
C LEU A 27 -4.05 -0.02 -34.34
N ARG A 28 -4.49 0.14 -35.59
CA ARG A 28 -5.76 -0.35 -36.11
C ARG A 28 -5.51 -1.46 -37.09
N ILE A 29 -6.07 -2.65 -36.83
CA ILE A 29 -5.88 -3.87 -37.59
C ILE A 29 -7.28 -4.42 -37.93
N PRO A 30 -7.86 -4.12 -39.11
CA PRO A 30 -9.23 -4.49 -39.47
C PRO A 30 -9.54 -5.99 -39.31
N ARG A 31 -8.54 -6.85 -39.52
CA ARG A 31 -8.68 -8.31 -39.39
C ARG A 31 -9.11 -8.78 -38.00
N LEU A 32 -8.82 -8.00 -36.95
CA LEU A 32 -9.23 -8.30 -35.57
C LEU A 32 -10.74 -8.34 -35.36
N GLN A 33 -11.54 -7.75 -36.25
CA GLN A 33 -13.01 -7.72 -36.08
C GLN A 33 -13.70 -9.05 -36.41
N TYR A 34 -13.07 -9.92 -37.19
CA TYR A 34 -13.73 -11.10 -37.74
C TYR A 34 -12.89 -12.39 -37.64
N ASP A 35 -11.68 -12.33 -37.07
CA ASP A 35 -10.76 -13.46 -36.97
C ASP A 35 -10.22 -13.58 -35.53
N ASP A 36 -11.00 -14.24 -34.66
CA ASP A 36 -10.67 -14.44 -33.25
C ASP A 36 -9.38 -15.25 -33.07
N ARG A 37 -9.11 -16.19 -33.98
CA ARG A 37 -7.90 -17.01 -33.98
C ARG A 37 -6.67 -16.15 -34.21
N TYR A 38 -6.74 -15.27 -35.21
CA TYR A 38 -5.71 -14.26 -35.48
C TYR A 38 -5.50 -13.34 -34.28
N GLY A 39 -6.59 -12.88 -33.63
CA GLY A 39 -6.51 -12.07 -32.41
C GLY A 39 -5.73 -12.74 -31.28
N ARG A 40 -5.99 -14.03 -31.01
CA ARG A 40 -5.27 -14.81 -29.99
C ARG A 40 -3.80 -15.05 -30.34
N GLN A 41 -3.50 -15.35 -31.60
CA GLN A 41 -2.11 -15.51 -32.07
C GLN A 41 -1.33 -14.20 -31.98
N LEU A 42 -1.95 -13.09 -32.39
CA LEU A 42 -1.38 -11.76 -32.29
C LEU A 42 -1.08 -11.39 -30.85
N GLN A 43 -2.02 -11.65 -29.93
CA GLN A 43 -1.84 -11.44 -28.51
C GLN A 43 -0.61 -12.19 -27.98
N ALA A 44 -0.47 -13.47 -28.31
CA ALA A 44 0.63 -14.29 -27.82
C ALA A 44 1.99 -13.82 -28.33
N LEU A 45 2.07 -13.46 -29.61
CA LEU A 45 3.31 -12.96 -30.23
C LEU A 45 3.76 -11.64 -29.60
N PHE A 46 2.83 -10.74 -29.30
CA PHE A 46 3.16 -9.49 -28.63
C PHE A 46 3.48 -9.67 -27.14
N VAL A 47 2.86 -10.65 -26.47
CA VAL A 47 3.20 -11.01 -25.09
C VAL A 47 4.61 -11.60 -24.99
N GLN A 48 5.09 -12.32 -26.00
CA GLN A 48 6.45 -12.89 -25.98
C GLN A 48 7.56 -11.88 -26.31
N GLU A 49 7.23 -10.66 -26.73
CA GLU A 49 8.21 -9.66 -27.12
C GLU A 49 8.72 -8.87 -25.90
N ASP A 50 10.03 -8.91 -25.62
CA ASP A 50 10.66 -8.32 -24.42
C ASP A 50 10.47 -6.80 -24.31
N SER A 51 10.38 -6.11 -25.45
CA SER A 51 10.16 -4.65 -25.48
C SER A 51 8.74 -4.24 -25.08
N VAL A 52 7.79 -5.18 -25.07
CA VAL A 52 6.38 -4.94 -24.79
C VAL A 52 6.09 -5.15 -23.31
N GLN A 53 5.68 -4.07 -22.64
CA GLN A 53 5.31 -4.07 -21.23
C GLN A 53 3.83 -4.40 -21.02
N GLN A 54 2.95 -3.89 -21.87
CA GLN A 54 1.52 -4.13 -21.78
C GLN A 54 0.86 -4.14 -23.16
N ILE A 55 -0.14 -5.01 -23.34
CA ILE A 55 -1.00 -4.99 -24.52
C ILE A 55 -2.48 -4.90 -24.17
N ARG A 56 -3.24 -4.21 -25.01
CA ARG A 56 -4.70 -4.14 -24.93
C ARG A 56 -5.27 -4.34 -26.32
N LEU A 57 -6.04 -5.40 -26.48
CA LEU A 57 -6.77 -5.71 -27.71
C LEU A 57 -8.23 -5.34 -27.55
N ASN A 58 -8.78 -4.67 -28.57
CA ASN A 58 -10.19 -4.37 -28.68
C ASN A 58 -10.66 -4.86 -30.06
N LEU A 59 -11.24 -6.06 -30.08
CA LEU A 59 -11.71 -6.73 -31.29
C LEU A 59 -12.80 -5.91 -32.01
N PRO A 60 -13.86 -5.41 -31.35
CA PRO A 60 -14.87 -4.57 -32.00
C PRO A 60 -14.29 -3.30 -32.64
N ALA A 61 -13.34 -2.64 -31.98
CA ALA A 61 -12.72 -1.42 -32.49
C ALA A 61 -11.59 -1.67 -33.52
N ALA A 62 -11.31 -2.93 -33.87
CA ALA A 62 -10.16 -3.34 -34.68
C ALA A 62 -8.84 -2.75 -34.12
N SER A 63 -8.68 -2.61 -32.81
CA SER A 63 -7.61 -1.80 -32.23
C SER A 63 -6.70 -2.60 -31.30
N LEU A 64 -5.39 -2.43 -31.49
CA LEU A 64 -4.34 -2.94 -30.61
C LEU A 64 -3.61 -1.75 -30.00
N ILE A 65 -3.53 -1.67 -28.68
CA ILE A 65 -2.73 -0.69 -27.95
C ILE A 65 -1.57 -1.43 -27.32
N VAL A 66 -0.35 -0.92 -27.51
CA VAL A 66 0.89 -1.51 -27.01
C VAL A 66 1.61 -0.45 -26.19
N GLN A 67 1.91 -0.75 -24.94
CA GLN A 67 2.88 0.00 -24.15
C GLN A 67 4.21 -0.74 -24.20
N TYR A 68 5.28 -0.01 -24.45
CA TYR A 68 6.59 -0.58 -24.72
C TYR A 68 7.69 0.28 -24.09
N SER A 69 8.88 -0.30 -23.85
CA SER A 69 9.99 0.46 -23.27
C SER A 69 10.44 1.60 -24.20
N PRO A 70 10.54 2.86 -23.72
CA PRO A 70 10.98 3.99 -24.54
C PRO A 70 12.38 3.83 -25.16
N GLU A 71 13.21 2.96 -24.56
CA GLU A 71 14.58 2.66 -24.99
C GLU A 71 14.65 1.59 -26.10
N ALA A 72 13.51 1.03 -26.52
CA ALA A 72 13.47 -0.01 -27.54
C ALA A 72 13.84 0.55 -28.93
N ASP A 73 14.75 -0.15 -29.61
CA ASP A 73 15.21 0.25 -30.94
C ASP A 73 14.17 -0.12 -32.03
N ASN A 74 13.64 0.89 -32.70
CA ASN A 74 12.66 0.79 -33.80
C ASN A 74 11.44 -0.16 -33.56
N PRO A 75 10.62 0.09 -32.53
CA PRO A 75 9.55 -0.82 -32.08
C PRO A 75 8.42 -0.99 -33.09
N LEU A 76 8.11 0.05 -33.89
CA LEU A 76 7.05 -0.01 -34.90
C LEU A 76 7.33 -1.02 -36.01
N HIS A 77 8.59 -1.12 -36.45
CA HIS A 77 8.98 -2.09 -37.47
C HIS A 77 8.81 -3.53 -36.93
N ARG A 78 9.21 -3.76 -35.68
CA ARG A 78 9.06 -5.05 -35.01
C ARG A 78 7.60 -5.44 -34.81
N PHE A 79 6.75 -4.51 -34.37
CA PHE A 79 5.31 -4.72 -34.25
C PHE A 79 4.67 -5.03 -35.60
N GLY A 80 5.11 -4.36 -36.66
CA GLY A 80 4.71 -4.67 -38.03
C GLY A 80 5.00 -6.11 -38.42
N GLN A 81 6.18 -6.64 -38.06
CA GLN A 81 6.54 -8.04 -38.32
C GLN A 81 5.67 -9.02 -37.53
N LEU A 82 5.40 -8.74 -36.24
CA LEU A 82 4.53 -9.58 -35.40
C LEU A 82 3.09 -9.61 -35.92
N ILE A 83 2.56 -8.48 -36.41
CA ILE A 83 1.24 -8.38 -37.04
C ILE A 83 1.12 -9.28 -38.27
N GLN A 84 2.20 -9.37 -39.07
CA GLN A 84 2.24 -10.27 -40.23
C GLN A 84 2.41 -11.73 -39.80
N ALA A 85 3.28 -12.00 -38.82
CA ALA A 85 3.55 -13.34 -38.32
C ALA A 85 2.30 -13.99 -37.69
N ALA A 86 1.45 -13.20 -37.04
CA ALA A 86 0.18 -13.65 -36.47
C ALA A 86 -0.79 -14.21 -37.53
N ALA A 87 -0.58 -13.94 -38.81
CA ALA A 87 -1.41 -14.44 -39.90
C ALA A 87 -1.02 -15.86 -40.36
N ASP A 88 0.07 -16.43 -39.85
CA ASP A 88 0.50 -17.77 -40.22
C ASP A 88 -0.34 -18.83 -39.49
N GLU A 89 -1.24 -19.47 -40.24
CA GLU A 89 -2.13 -20.53 -39.74
C GLU A 89 -1.39 -21.81 -39.32
N ARG A 90 -0.10 -21.94 -39.63
CA ARG A 90 0.76 -23.07 -39.25
C ARG A 90 1.32 -22.94 -37.83
N LEU A 91 1.25 -21.76 -37.23
CA LEU A 91 1.68 -21.56 -35.85
C LEU A 91 0.70 -22.27 -34.90
N PRO A 92 1.19 -23.13 -33.98
CA PRO A 92 0.33 -23.75 -32.97
C PRO A 92 -0.32 -22.64 -32.13
N LEU A 93 -1.60 -22.82 -31.81
CA LEU A 93 -2.25 -21.96 -30.82
C LEU A 93 -1.48 -22.14 -29.50
N PRO A 94 -0.97 -21.06 -28.89
CA PRO A 94 -0.22 -21.18 -27.66
C PRO A 94 -1.12 -21.75 -26.55
N GLY A 95 -0.65 -22.80 -25.89
CA GLY A 95 -1.16 -23.19 -24.57
C GLY A 95 -0.67 -22.19 -23.53
N MET A 96 -1.56 -21.80 -22.61
CA MET A 96 -1.39 -20.84 -21.49
C MET A 96 -0.37 -19.71 -21.72
N LEU A 97 -0.88 -18.48 -21.84
CA LEU A 97 -0.07 -17.27 -21.89
C LEU A 97 0.67 -17.06 -20.54
N PRO A 98 1.90 -16.53 -20.54
CA PRO A 98 2.59 -16.13 -19.31
C PRO A 98 1.76 -15.13 -18.51
N ILE A 99 1.73 -15.30 -17.19
CA ILE A 99 0.87 -14.61 -16.21
C ILE A 99 1.26 -13.12 -16.08
N ASP A 100 2.43 -12.76 -16.58
CA ASP A 100 3.17 -11.54 -16.35
C ASP A 100 2.82 -10.39 -17.30
N LYS A 101 1.97 -10.60 -18.32
CA LYS A 101 1.48 -9.53 -19.21
C LYS A 101 -0.04 -9.43 -19.21
N LEU A 102 -0.55 -8.40 -18.53
CA LEU A 102 -1.97 -8.05 -18.39
C LEU A 102 -2.63 -7.82 -19.76
N VAL A 103 -3.42 -8.79 -20.23
CA VAL A 103 -4.31 -8.60 -21.37
C VAL A 103 -5.65 -8.11 -20.85
N TYR A 104 -5.92 -6.83 -21.05
CA TYR A 104 -7.20 -6.23 -20.69
C TYR A 104 -8.15 -6.28 -21.90
N SER A 105 -9.25 -7.02 -21.81
CA SER A 105 -10.40 -6.85 -22.72
C SER A 105 -11.45 -6.00 -22.00
N PRO A 106 -11.63 -4.73 -22.34
CA PRO A 106 -12.54 -3.83 -21.61
C PRO A 106 -14.03 -4.13 -21.83
N TRP A 107 -14.37 -4.98 -22.80
CA TRP A 107 -15.75 -5.30 -23.18
C TRP A 107 -15.78 -6.74 -23.71
N ASN A 108 -16.26 -7.69 -22.92
CA ASN A 108 -16.73 -8.93 -23.50
C ASN A 108 -18.18 -8.73 -23.93
N THR A 109 -18.39 -8.06 -25.07
CA THR A 109 -19.74 -7.82 -25.62
C THR A 109 -20.49 -9.13 -25.81
N ALA A 110 -19.77 -10.23 -26.10
CA ALA A 110 -20.35 -11.56 -26.17
C ALA A 110 -20.87 -12.03 -24.80
N TYR A 111 -20.14 -11.81 -23.71
CA TYR A 111 -20.60 -12.10 -22.34
C TYR A 111 -21.85 -11.29 -21.96
N PHE A 112 -21.87 -9.99 -22.27
CA PHE A 112 -23.04 -9.16 -21.99
C PHE A 112 -24.26 -9.63 -22.80
N ILE A 113 -24.07 -9.93 -24.09
CA ILE A 113 -25.14 -10.46 -24.95
C ILE A 113 -25.61 -11.83 -24.45
N GLU A 114 -24.70 -12.74 -24.07
CA GLU A 114 -25.01 -14.06 -23.54
C GLU A 114 -25.85 -13.97 -22.27
N LYS A 115 -25.45 -13.11 -21.32
CA LYS A 115 -26.14 -12.92 -20.04
C LYS A 115 -27.51 -12.24 -20.21
N MET A 116 -27.65 -11.32 -21.17
CA MET A 116 -28.90 -10.56 -21.39
C MET A 116 -29.87 -11.20 -22.38
N ALA A 117 -29.41 -12.10 -23.26
CA ALA A 117 -30.23 -12.64 -24.34
C ALA A 117 -31.50 -13.33 -23.82
N LEU A 118 -31.35 -14.21 -22.84
CA LEU A 118 -32.45 -15.00 -22.29
C LEU A 118 -33.49 -14.14 -21.52
N PRO A 119 -33.11 -13.27 -20.57
CA PRO A 119 -34.06 -12.39 -19.89
C PRO A 119 -34.75 -11.39 -20.83
N THR A 120 -34.02 -10.86 -21.82
CA THR A 120 -34.59 -9.92 -22.81
C THR A 120 -35.60 -10.62 -23.71
N LEU A 121 -35.29 -11.83 -24.16
CA LEU A 121 -36.22 -12.66 -24.94
C LEU A 121 -37.46 -13.01 -24.11
N ALA A 122 -37.29 -13.38 -22.84
CA ALA A 122 -38.40 -13.66 -21.94
C ALA A 122 -39.33 -12.46 -21.76
N LEU A 123 -38.76 -11.28 -21.52
CA LEU A 123 -39.52 -10.03 -21.39
C LEU A 123 -40.27 -9.70 -22.69
N ALA A 124 -39.61 -9.87 -23.85
CA ALA A 124 -40.24 -9.67 -25.15
C ALA A 124 -41.41 -10.65 -25.39
N ILE A 125 -41.26 -11.92 -25.01
CA ILE A 125 -42.33 -12.92 -25.12
C ILE A 125 -43.53 -12.50 -24.26
N VAL A 126 -43.32 -12.15 -22.98
CA VAL A 126 -44.45 -11.79 -22.10
C VAL A 126 -45.11 -10.47 -22.52
N ALA A 127 -44.34 -9.50 -23.01
CA ALA A 127 -44.85 -8.17 -23.40
C ALA A 127 -45.53 -8.14 -24.78
N LEU A 128 -45.02 -8.91 -25.76
CA LEU A 128 -45.47 -8.84 -27.15
C LEU A 128 -46.41 -9.98 -27.55
N LEU A 129 -46.40 -11.10 -26.82
CA LEU A 129 -47.28 -12.23 -27.15
C LEU A 129 -48.72 -11.88 -26.75
N PRO A 130 -49.69 -11.94 -27.68
CA PRO A 130 -51.08 -11.64 -27.37
C PRO A 130 -51.62 -12.63 -26.33
N VAL A 131 -52.32 -12.14 -25.31
CA VAL A 131 -52.95 -12.97 -24.26
C VAL A 131 -53.93 -14.00 -24.85
N GLN A 132 -54.45 -13.74 -26.05
CA GLN A 132 -55.37 -14.61 -26.79
C GLN A 132 -54.68 -15.81 -27.48
N THR A 133 -53.36 -15.92 -27.40
CA THR A 133 -52.64 -17.05 -28.00
C THR A 133 -52.97 -18.36 -27.27
N PRO A 134 -53.22 -19.46 -28.00
CA PRO A 134 -53.49 -20.74 -27.38
C PRO A 134 -52.27 -21.18 -26.57
N PHE A 135 -52.52 -21.71 -25.36
CA PHE A 135 -51.48 -22.14 -24.42
C PHE A 135 -50.57 -21.02 -23.88
N TYR A 136 -50.98 -19.74 -23.98
CA TYR A 136 -50.23 -18.60 -23.44
C TYR A 136 -49.70 -18.82 -22.00
N PRO A 137 -50.53 -19.27 -21.01
CA PRO A 137 -50.05 -19.53 -19.66
C PRO A 137 -48.93 -20.57 -19.58
N ALA A 138 -49.01 -21.63 -20.40
CA ALA A 138 -48.02 -22.71 -20.40
C ALA A 138 -46.70 -22.27 -21.04
N ILE A 139 -46.77 -21.48 -22.12
CA ILE A 139 -45.59 -20.92 -22.79
C ILE A 139 -44.86 -19.97 -21.84
N VAL A 140 -45.59 -19.04 -21.23
CA VAL A 140 -44.99 -18.02 -20.35
C VAL A 140 -44.46 -18.63 -19.05
N ALA A 141 -45.17 -19.58 -18.44
CA ALA A 141 -44.65 -20.31 -17.28
C ALA A 141 -43.37 -21.09 -17.60
N THR A 142 -43.29 -21.70 -18.79
CA THR A 142 -42.06 -22.39 -19.23
C THR A 142 -40.89 -21.43 -19.36
N VAL A 143 -41.13 -20.24 -19.93
CA VAL A 143 -40.11 -19.18 -20.04
C VAL A 143 -39.64 -18.71 -18.66
N ILE A 144 -40.56 -18.48 -17.71
CA ILE A 144 -40.22 -18.10 -16.33
C ILE A 144 -39.35 -19.18 -15.68
N VAL A 145 -39.72 -20.46 -15.82
CA VAL A 145 -38.93 -21.58 -15.27
C VAL A 145 -37.52 -21.62 -15.86
N ILE A 146 -37.36 -21.39 -17.17
CA ILE A 146 -36.04 -21.39 -17.81
C ILE A 146 -35.19 -20.22 -17.29
N VAL A 147 -35.77 -19.03 -17.17
CA VAL A 147 -35.04 -17.83 -16.70
C VAL A 147 -34.69 -17.93 -15.21
N ALA A 148 -35.61 -18.45 -14.39
CA ALA A 148 -35.44 -18.60 -12.94
C ALA A 148 -34.71 -19.89 -12.53
N LEU A 149 -34.34 -20.75 -13.49
CA LEU A 149 -33.68 -22.03 -13.22
C LEU A 149 -32.43 -21.90 -12.32
N PRO A 150 -31.51 -20.93 -12.55
CA PRO A 150 -30.33 -20.78 -11.69
C PRO A 150 -30.73 -20.46 -10.24
N THR A 151 -31.66 -19.52 -10.06
CA THR A 151 -32.17 -19.13 -8.74
C THR A 151 -32.86 -20.30 -8.03
N PHE A 152 -33.61 -21.13 -8.75
CA PHE A 152 -34.23 -22.33 -8.19
C PHE A 152 -33.20 -23.39 -7.80
N GLN A 153 -32.13 -23.56 -8.58
CA GLN A 153 -31.03 -24.47 -8.24
C GLN A 153 -30.32 -24.03 -6.96
N GLU A 154 -29.95 -22.75 -6.87
CA GLU A 154 -29.32 -22.17 -5.68
C GLU A 154 -30.22 -22.29 -4.44
N ALA A 155 -31.53 -22.06 -4.58
CA ALA A 155 -32.47 -22.21 -3.47
C ALA A 155 -32.57 -23.67 -2.98
N LEU A 156 -32.54 -24.64 -3.90
CA LEU A 156 -32.58 -26.07 -3.57
C LEU A 156 -31.29 -26.54 -2.87
N GLU A 157 -30.13 -26.13 -3.38
CA GLU A 157 -28.83 -26.43 -2.77
C GLU A 157 -28.73 -25.83 -1.35
N SER A 158 -29.19 -24.60 -1.15
CA SER A 158 -29.21 -23.96 0.17
C SER A 158 -30.10 -24.70 1.18
N LEU A 159 -31.23 -25.27 0.74
CA LEU A 159 -32.11 -26.09 1.58
C LEU A 159 -31.45 -27.42 1.98
N GLU A 160 -30.68 -28.04 1.08
CA GLU A 160 -29.92 -29.27 1.37
C GLU A 160 -28.89 -29.04 2.49
N HIS A 161 -28.27 -27.86 2.52
CA HIS A 161 -27.30 -27.46 3.54
C HIS A 161 -27.92 -26.88 4.82
N ARG A 162 -29.26 -26.85 4.96
CA ARG A 162 -30.00 -26.26 6.09
C ARG A 162 -29.70 -24.77 6.35
N HIS A 163 -29.30 -24.04 5.32
CA HIS A 163 -29.11 -22.60 5.40
C HIS A 163 -30.25 -21.90 4.65
N LEU A 164 -30.89 -20.93 5.30
CA LEU A 164 -31.86 -20.08 4.62
C LEU A 164 -31.13 -18.91 3.96
N ASN A 165 -31.38 -18.71 2.66
CA ASN A 165 -30.83 -17.63 1.86
C ASN A 165 -31.94 -16.94 1.07
N VAL A 166 -31.71 -15.69 0.69
CA VAL A 166 -32.63 -14.77 0.01
C VAL A 166 -33.26 -15.38 -1.24
N THR A 167 -32.50 -16.23 -1.95
CA THR A 167 -32.95 -16.97 -3.14
C THR A 167 -34.21 -17.81 -2.90
N GLN A 168 -34.46 -18.23 -1.65
CA GLN A 168 -35.67 -18.98 -1.29
C GLN A 168 -36.92 -18.10 -1.26
N LEU A 169 -36.80 -16.86 -0.76
CA LEU A 169 -37.90 -15.88 -0.83
C LEU A 169 -38.20 -15.52 -2.28
N GLU A 170 -37.16 -15.23 -3.07
CA GLU A 170 -37.29 -14.91 -4.50
C GLU A 170 -37.94 -16.05 -5.28
N SER A 171 -37.55 -17.29 -4.99
CA SER A 171 -38.11 -18.49 -5.62
C SER A 171 -39.59 -18.67 -5.28
N LEU A 172 -39.94 -18.56 -3.99
CA LEU A 172 -41.31 -18.69 -3.53
C LEU A 172 -42.21 -17.56 -4.07
N TRP A 173 -41.73 -16.32 -4.05
CA TRP A 173 -42.40 -15.16 -4.63
C TRP A 173 -42.66 -15.35 -6.13
N THR A 174 -41.66 -15.81 -6.87
CA THR A 174 -41.76 -16.12 -8.31
C THR A 174 -42.82 -17.20 -8.59
N ILE A 175 -42.81 -18.29 -7.83
CA ILE A 175 -43.78 -19.38 -7.98
C ILE A 175 -45.19 -18.89 -7.70
N LEU A 176 -45.41 -18.18 -6.59
CA LEU A 176 -46.75 -17.76 -6.17
C LEU A 176 -47.37 -16.74 -7.12
N HIS A 177 -46.61 -15.76 -7.62
CA HIS A 177 -47.13 -14.83 -8.64
C HIS A 177 -47.39 -15.51 -9.98
N THR A 178 -46.53 -16.45 -10.38
CA THR A 178 -46.76 -17.25 -11.60
C THR A 178 -48.05 -18.07 -11.51
N LEU A 179 -48.34 -18.66 -10.35
CA LEU A 179 -49.58 -19.41 -10.10
C LEU A 179 -50.83 -18.51 -10.07
N GLN A 180 -50.69 -17.25 -9.68
CA GLN A 180 -51.77 -16.26 -9.71
C GLN A 180 -52.06 -15.72 -11.12
N GLY A 181 -51.24 -16.05 -12.12
CA GLY A 181 -51.36 -15.51 -13.47
C GLY A 181 -50.63 -14.18 -13.67
N GLU A 182 -49.87 -13.71 -12.68
CA GLU A 182 -49.09 -12.48 -12.71
C GLU A 182 -47.70 -12.76 -13.31
N TYR A 183 -47.65 -12.89 -14.64
CA TYR A 183 -46.43 -13.31 -15.33
C TYR A 183 -45.41 -12.19 -15.60
N MET A 184 -45.86 -10.93 -15.69
CA MET A 184 -44.99 -9.82 -16.04
C MET A 184 -43.98 -9.50 -14.93
N ALA A 185 -44.41 -9.56 -13.67
CA ALA A 185 -43.57 -9.18 -12.54
C ALA A 185 -42.36 -10.11 -12.35
N PRO A 186 -42.50 -11.46 -12.35
CA PRO A 186 -41.35 -12.36 -12.24
C PRO A 186 -40.32 -12.21 -13.39
N VAL A 187 -40.79 -12.06 -14.63
CA VAL A 187 -39.90 -11.87 -15.79
C VAL A 187 -39.17 -10.53 -15.72
N LEU A 188 -39.88 -9.46 -15.32
CA LEU A 188 -39.28 -8.15 -15.14
C LEU A 188 -38.25 -8.14 -14.00
N ALA A 189 -38.54 -8.81 -12.89
CA ALA A 189 -37.62 -8.94 -11.76
C ALA A 189 -36.33 -9.65 -12.18
N ALA A 190 -36.45 -10.78 -12.89
CA ALA A 190 -35.31 -11.52 -13.41
C ALA A 190 -34.49 -10.69 -14.42
N PHE A 191 -35.15 -9.95 -15.32
CA PHE A 191 -34.48 -9.05 -16.26
C PHE A 191 -33.69 -7.96 -15.51
N MET A 192 -34.31 -7.25 -14.58
CA MET A 192 -33.65 -6.16 -13.84
C MET A 192 -32.53 -6.69 -12.93
N GLY A 193 -32.70 -7.87 -12.32
CA GLY A 193 -31.65 -8.55 -11.56
C GLY A 193 -30.42 -8.86 -12.41
N GLN A 194 -30.62 -9.35 -13.63
CA GLN A 194 -29.52 -9.59 -14.58
C GLN A 194 -28.85 -8.29 -15.04
N VAL A 195 -29.62 -7.20 -15.22
CA VAL A 195 -29.05 -5.86 -15.48
C VAL A 195 -28.09 -5.42 -14.39
N GLY A 196 -28.51 -5.45 -13.12
CA GLY A 196 -27.64 -5.13 -11.98
C GLY A 196 -26.44 -6.10 -11.88
N GLY A 197 -26.66 -7.39 -12.07
CA GLY A 197 -25.59 -8.39 -12.08
C GLY A 197 -24.56 -8.16 -13.19
N SER A 198 -24.97 -7.70 -14.37
CA SER A 198 -24.04 -7.34 -15.46
C SER A 198 -23.26 -6.06 -15.15
N LEU A 199 -23.91 -5.03 -14.60
CA LEU A 199 -23.23 -3.80 -14.17
C LEU A 199 -22.17 -4.10 -13.09
N ARG A 200 -22.50 -4.97 -12.12
CA ARG A 200 -21.54 -5.49 -11.13
C ARG A 200 -20.32 -6.10 -11.78
N ASP A 201 -20.51 -7.08 -12.68
CA ASP A 201 -19.40 -7.79 -13.33
C ASP A 201 -18.53 -6.87 -14.17
N MET A 202 -19.12 -5.83 -14.78
CA MET A 202 -18.37 -4.80 -15.51
C MET A 202 -17.45 -3.99 -14.60
N THR A 203 -17.85 -3.76 -13.35
CA THR A 203 -17.00 -3.08 -12.38
C THR A 203 -15.97 -4.02 -11.77
N ALA A 204 -16.35 -5.28 -11.47
CA ALA A 204 -15.57 -6.33 -10.78
C ALA A 204 -14.17 -6.62 -11.37
N GLN A 205 -13.97 -6.40 -12.67
CA GLN A 205 -12.76 -6.83 -13.40
C GLN A 205 -11.52 -5.93 -13.24
N VAL A 206 -11.50 -5.03 -12.25
CA VAL A 206 -10.38 -4.09 -12.03
C VAL A 206 -9.55 -4.42 -10.77
N GLY A 207 -10.02 -5.31 -9.89
CA GLY A 207 -9.44 -5.47 -8.54
C GLY A 207 -8.60 -6.72 -8.27
N GLU A 208 -8.63 -7.75 -9.12
CA GLU A 208 -7.98 -9.02 -8.82
C GLU A 208 -6.75 -9.25 -9.70
N ASN A 209 -5.60 -9.36 -9.03
CA ASN A 209 -4.32 -10.00 -9.43
C ASN A 209 -3.10 -9.11 -9.26
N GLN A 210 -2.82 -8.69 -8.02
CA GLN A 210 -1.48 -8.27 -7.61
C GLN A 210 -1.14 -8.87 -6.25
N VAL A 211 -0.91 -10.19 -6.22
CA VAL A 211 -0.19 -10.83 -5.13
C VAL A 211 1.19 -11.19 -5.68
N PHE A 212 2.17 -10.33 -5.43
CA PHE A 212 3.58 -10.62 -5.68
C PHE A 212 4.10 -11.51 -4.55
N ASP A 213 4.63 -12.69 -4.89
CA ASP A 213 5.32 -13.57 -3.94
C ASP A 213 6.77 -13.11 -3.77
N PRO A 214 7.19 -12.59 -2.59
CA PRO A 214 8.49 -11.94 -2.40
C PRO A 214 9.65 -12.89 -2.15
N LEU A 215 9.34 -14.12 -1.74
CA LEU A 215 10.35 -15.06 -1.30
C LEU A 215 10.61 -16.00 -2.46
N ASP A 216 11.64 -15.68 -3.24
CA ASP A 216 12.24 -16.61 -4.17
C ASP A 216 12.85 -17.79 -3.39
N GLN A 217 12.00 -18.78 -3.10
CA GLN A 217 12.27 -19.96 -2.28
C GLN A 217 13.24 -20.96 -2.96
N GLN A 218 13.80 -20.62 -4.12
CA GLN A 218 14.66 -21.51 -4.92
C GLN A 218 16.16 -21.26 -4.76
N ARG A 219 16.59 -20.33 -3.89
CA ARG A 219 18.03 -20.01 -3.74
C ARG A 219 18.83 -21.13 -3.07
N THR A 220 19.96 -21.48 -3.66
CA THR A 220 20.92 -22.48 -3.17
C THR A 220 22.25 -21.83 -2.79
N TYR A 221 22.91 -22.38 -1.78
CA TYR A 221 24.17 -21.86 -1.23
C TYR A 221 25.24 -22.93 -1.14
N TRP A 222 26.49 -22.52 -1.34
CA TRP A 222 27.65 -23.39 -1.13
C TRP A 222 27.98 -23.48 0.36
N VAL A 223 28.04 -24.70 0.88
CA VAL A 223 28.38 -24.99 2.27
C VAL A 223 29.56 -25.93 2.34
N GLU A 224 30.49 -25.67 3.26
CA GLU A 224 31.63 -26.54 3.54
C GLU A 224 31.34 -27.46 4.73
N ARG A 225 31.02 -28.73 4.45
CA ARG A 225 30.83 -29.79 5.45
C ARG A 225 31.93 -30.83 5.31
N GLY A 226 32.65 -31.13 6.40
CA GLY A 226 33.69 -32.16 6.43
C GLY A 226 34.83 -31.96 5.41
N GLY A 227 35.14 -30.71 5.02
CA GLY A 227 36.17 -30.39 4.03
C GLY A 227 35.73 -30.51 2.56
N THR A 228 34.44 -30.73 2.29
CA THR A 228 33.88 -30.76 0.92
C THR A 228 32.82 -29.67 0.73
N ARG A 229 32.82 -29.02 -0.45
CA ARG A 229 31.81 -28.02 -0.82
C ARG A 229 30.58 -28.70 -1.41
N GLN A 230 29.42 -28.43 -0.82
CA GLN A 230 28.13 -28.95 -1.26
C GLN A 230 27.20 -27.75 -1.55
N ASN A 231 26.43 -27.81 -2.64
CA ASN A 231 25.42 -26.80 -2.94
C ASN A 231 24.09 -27.27 -2.36
N VAL A 232 23.57 -26.58 -1.35
CA VAL A 232 22.39 -26.98 -0.60
C VAL A 232 21.33 -25.89 -0.67
N SER A 233 20.06 -26.27 -0.55
CA SER A 233 18.98 -25.28 -0.47
C SER A 233 19.08 -24.47 0.82
N VAL A 234 18.58 -23.23 0.83
CA VAL A 234 18.49 -22.40 2.04
C VAL A 234 17.77 -23.11 3.20
N ARG A 235 16.85 -24.05 2.91
CA ARG A 235 16.10 -24.84 3.90
C ARG A 235 16.91 -25.96 4.56
N GLU A 236 18.00 -26.37 3.93
CA GLU A 236 18.85 -27.48 4.37
C GLU A 236 20.06 -26.99 5.19
N LEU A 237 20.16 -25.68 5.42
CA LEU A 237 21.17 -25.06 6.26
C LEU A 237 20.94 -25.40 7.73
N GLN A 238 22.03 -25.71 8.43
CA GLN A 238 22.05 -26.07 9.84
C GLN A 238 22.98 -25.12 10.61
N VAL A 239 22.70 -24.92 11.90
CA VAL A 239 23.62 -24.20 12.80
C VAL A 239 24.98 -24.91 12.81
N GLY A 240 26.05 -24.13 12.69
CA GLY A 240 27.42 -24.60 12.55
C GLY A 240 27.90 -24.79 11.11
N ASP A 241 27.01 -24.69 10.11
CA ASP A 241 27.40 -24.74 8.71
C ASP A 241 28.31 -23.58 8.32
N ARG A 242 29.29 -23.86 7.46
CA ARG A 242 30.21 -22.86 6.88
C ARG A 242 29.70 -22.45 5.52
N VAL A 243 28.92 -21.37 5.48
CA VAL A 243 28.22 -20.91 4.29
C VAL A 243 29.09 -19.91 3.53
N ILE A 244 29.36 -20.21 2.26
CA ILE A 244 30.15 -19.35 1.38
C ILE A 244 29.21 -18.42 0.61
N VAL A 245 29.38 -17.12 0.79
CA VAL A 245 28.57 -16.08 0.16
C VAL A 245 29.47 -15.15 -0.66
N ALA A 246 29.12 -14.95 -1.92
CA ALA A 246 29.87 -14.13 -2.86
C ALA A 246 29.05 -12.92 -3.32
N ALA A 247 29.74 -11.96 -3.94
CA ALA A 247 29.13 -10.77 -4.54
C ALA A 247 27.89 -11.10 -5.39
N GLY A 248 26.82 -10.32 -5.21
CA GLY A 248 25.52 -10.50 -5.84
C GLY A 248 24.53 -11.36 -5.05
N SER A 249 24.96 -12.01 -3.96
CA SER A 249 24.12 -12.90 -3.16
C SER A 249 23.82 -12.35 -1.77
N ALA A 250 22.59 -12.55 -1.31
CA ALA A 250 22.19 -12.27 0.07
C ALA A 250 22.71 -13.36 1.02
N VAL A 251 23.14 -12.97 2.22
CA VAL A 251 23.59 -13.87 3.27
C VAL A 251 22.37 -14.60 3.84
N PRO A 252 22.36 -15.94 3.91
CA PRO A 252 21.16 -16.69 4.30
C PRO A 252 21.01 -16.95 5.82
N VAL A 253 22.03 -16.63 6.61
CA VAL A 253 22.14 -16.99 8.03
C VAL A 253 22.61 -15.81 8.86
N ASP A 254 22.27 -15.80 10.14
CA ASP A 254 22.98 -14.95 11.11
C ASP A 254 24.21 -15.70 11.59
N GLY A 255 25.36 -15.03 11.64
CA GLY A 255 26.58 -15.69 12.08
C GLY A 255 27.84 -14.86 11.96
N THR A 256 28.98 -15.49 12.23
CA THR A 256 30.28 -14.83 12.27
C THR A 256 31.13 -15.21 11.06
N VAL A 257 31.83 -14.24 10.46
CA VAL A 257 32.74 -14.48 9.32
C VAL A 257 33.95 -15.29 9.79
N LEU A 258 34.17 -16.46 9.20
CA LEU A 258 35.32 -17.31 9.44
C LEU A 258 36.56 -16.82 8.66
N TRP A 259 36.38 -16.51 7.38
CA TRP A 259 37.43 -16.04 6.49
C TRP A 259 36.85 -15.33 5.27
N GLY A 260 37.70 -14.58 4.57
CA GLY A 260 37.32 -13.78 3.42
C GLY A 260 37.14 -12.31 3.77
N SER A 261 36.93 -11.50 2.75
CA SER A 261 36.65 -10.08 2.89
C SER A 261 35.60 -9.70 1.87
N ALA A 262 34.59 -8.99 2.33
CA ALA A 262 33.48 -8.55 1.50
C ALA A 262 33.00 -7.16 1.89
N VAL A 263 32.31 -6.50 0.97
CA VAL A 263 31.49 -5.33 1.26
C VAL A 263 30.04 -5.81 1.27
N ILE A 264 29.38 -5.65 2.41
CA ILE A 264 27.99 -6.06 2.61
C ILE A 264 27.09 -4.84 2.70
N GLN A 265 25.85 -4.98 2.24
CA GLN A 265 24.82 -3.96 2.30
C GLN A 265 23.65 -4.46 3.15
N ARG A 266 23.24 -3.69 4.16
CA ARG A 266 22.19 -4.08 5.13
C ARG A 266 20.82 -3.51 4.82
N GLN A 267 20.61 -3.01 3.61
CA GLN A 267 19.38 -2.33 3.20
C GLN A 267 18.10 -3.11 3.50
N PHE A 268 18.14 -4.45 3.37
CA PHE A 268 16.99 -5.32 3.64
C PHE A 268 16.64 -5.48 5.13
N LEU A 269 17.52 -5.09 6.04
CA LEU A 269 17.36 -5.25 7.50
C LEU A 269 17.11 -3.93 8.22
N THR A 270 17.97 -2.95 7.96
CA THR A 270 17.96 -1.67 8.68
C THR A 270 17.23 -0.58 7.89
N GLY A 271 16.92 -0.82 6.61
CA GLY A 271 16.41 0.21 5.69
C GLY A 271 17.51 1.17 5.22
N GLU A 272 18.73 1.05 5.73
CA GLU A 272 19.86 1.91 5.41
C GLU A 272 20.71 1.28 4.29
N SER A 273 21.04 2.05 3.26
CA SER A 273 21.84 1.60 2.10
C SER A 273 23.34 1.49 2.38
N ASP A 274 23.73 1.36 3.65
CA ASP A 274 25.12 1.34 4.11
C ASP A 274 25.91 0.19 3.50
N LEU A 275 27.04 0.52 2.88
CA LEU A 275 28.06 -0.44 2.47
C LEU A 275 29.08 -0.58 3.60
N LEU A 276 29.12 -1.75 4.22
CA LEU A 276 30.00 -2.06 5.34
C LEU A 276 31.07 -3.05 4.87
N PRO A 277 32.38 -2.74 5.02
CA PRO A 277 33.41 -3.75 4.88
C PRO A 277 33.24 -4.78 5.99
N CYS A 278 33.43 -6.05 5.64
CA CYS A 278 33.27 -7.19 6.50
C CYS A 278 34.52 -8.07 6.43
N GLU A 279 35.12 -8.30 7.60
CA GLU A 279 36.36 -9.05 7.81
C GLU A 279 36.14 -10.25 8.75
N PRO A 280 37.11 -11.19 8.85
CA PRO A 280 37.00 -12.31 9.77
C PRO A 280 36.71 -11.86 11.21
N GLU A 281 36.00 -12.71 11.96
CA GLU A 281 35.53 -12.48 13.34
C GLU A 281 34.38 -11.45 13.50
N GLN A 282 33.93 -10.80 12.42
CA GLN A 282 32.78 -9.91 12.46
C GLN A 282 31.45 -10.65 12.24
N THR A 283 30.37 -10.14 12.85
CA THR A 283 29.03 -10.70 12.70
C THR A 283 28.29 -10.14 11.49
N VAL A 284 27.56 -11.02 10.82
CA VAL A 284 26.74 -10.73 9.65
C VAL A 284 25.35 -11.29 9.88
N LEU A 285 24.35 -10.52 9.45
CA LEU A 285 22.94 -10.87 9.60
C LEU A 285 22.36 -11.38 8.29
N ALA A 286 21.39 -12.29 8.38
CA ALA A 286 20.63 -12.83 7.27
C ALA A 286 19.97 -11.70 6.45
N SER A 287 19.82 -11.90 5.15
CA SER A 287 19.38 -10.88 4.17
C SER A 287 20.35 -9.70 3.94
N SER A 288 21.53 -9.66 4.55
CA SER A 288 22.59 -8.72 4.12
C SER A 288 23.05 -9.07 2.70
N LEU A 289 23.10 -8.12 1.78
CA LEU A 289 23.56 -8.35 0.40
C LEU A 289 25.08 -8.22 0.33
N VAL A 290 25.78 -9.25 -0.16
CA VAL A 290 27.20 -9.11 -0.48
C VAL A 290 27.32 -8.35 -1.80
N VAL A 291 27.83 -7.13 -1.78
CA VAL A 291 27.97 -6.27 -2.96
C VAL A 291 29.28 -6.57 -3.69
N ARG A 292 30.35 -6.82 -2.94
CA ARG A 292 31.69 -7.12 -3.48
C ARG A 292 32.42 -8.09 -2.58
N GLY A 293 33.29 -8.92 -3.16
CA GLY A 293 34.12 -9.86 -2.42
C GLY A 293 33.42 -11.19 -2.12
N GLN A 294 34.00 -11.93 -1.19
CA GLN A 294 33.52 -13.25 -0.80
C GLN A 294 33.87 -13.51 0.66
N ILE A 295 32.90 -14.04 1.41
CA ILE A 295 33.03 -14.40 2.82
C ILE A 295 32.54 -15.81 3.05
N CYS A 296 33.11 -16.47 4.05
CA CYS A 296 32.60 -17.70 4.62
C CYS A 296 32.06 -17.38 6.01
N VAL A 297 30.77 -17.63 6.23
CA VAL A 297 30.05 -17.32 7.47
C VAL A 297 29.74 -18.63 8.19
N VAL A 298 30.07 -18.72 9.48
CA VAL A 298 29.61 -19.82 10.34
C VAL A 298 28.19 -19.49 10.79
N ALA A 299 27.23 -20.32 10.41
CA ALA A 299 25.84 -20.15 10.78
C ALA A 299 25.66 -20.29 12.30
N GLU A 300 25.25 -19.23 12.98
CA GLU A 300 24.87 -19.24 14.40
C GLU A 300 23.35 -19.40 14.56
N ALA A 301 22.58 -18.80 13.65
CA ALA A 301 21.14 -19.02 13.53
C ALA A 301 20.72 -19.17 12.05
N VAL A 302 19.75 -20.04 11.80
CA VAL A 302 19.24 -20.36 10.46
C VAL A 302 17.71 -20.32 10.43
N GLY A 303 17.13 -20.03 9.27
CA GLY A 303 15.68 -20.03 9.08
C GLY A 303 14.95 -19.07 10.02
N GLU A 304 13.93 -19.58 10.73
CA GLU A 304 13.09 -18.79 11.64
C GLU A 304 13.83 -18.27 12.88
N GLU A 305 14.99 -18.82 13.25
CA GLU A 305 15.75 -18.35 14.42
C GLU A 305 16.63 -17.12 14.15
N THR A 306 16.80 -16.74 12.87
CA THR A 306 17.48 -15.50 12.48
C THR A 306 16.68 -14.27 12.91
N GLN A 307 17.31 -13.10 13.00
CA GLN A 307 16.62 -11.84 13.32
C GLN A 307 15.49 -11.52 12.32
N VAL A 308 15.75 -11.75 11.03
CA VAL A 308 14.74 -11.66 9.95
C VAL A 308 13.63 -12.68 10.17
N GLY A 309 14.02 -13.93 10.45
CA GLY A 309 13.13 -15.05 10.70
C GLY A 309 12.17 -14.77 11.84
N LYS A 310 12.68 -14.26 12.98
CA LYS A 310 11.90 -13.87 14.15
C LYS A 310 10.94 -12.73 13.83
N THR A 311 11.38 -11.71 13.11
CA THR A 311 10.51 -10.58 12.69
C THR A 311 9.39 -11.07 11.78
N LEU A 312 9.70 -11.94 10.81
CA LEU A 312 8.69 -12.54 9.92
C LEU A 312 7.78 -13.52 10.67
N GLN A 313 8.29 -14.26 11.65
CA GLN A 313 7.51 -15.17 12.46
C GLN A 313 6.53 -14.40 13.34
N LEU A 314 6.97 -13.30 13.97
CA LEU A 314 6.10 -12.37 14.68
C LEU A 314 5.02 -11.82 13.74
N ALA A 315 5.38 -11.38 12.53
CA ALA A 315 4.41 -10.91 11.54
C ALA A 315 3.43 -12.02 11.10
N ARG A 316 3.86 -13.28 10.99
CA ARG A 316 3.00 -14.44 10.67
C ARG A 316 2.08 -14.86 11.83
N GLN A 317 2.48 -14.59 13.06
CA GLN A 317 1.67 -14.83 14.26
C GLN A 317 0.56 -13.78 14.43
N ALA A 318 0.64 -12.66 13.70
CA ALA A 318 -0.43 -11.69 13.67
C ALA A 318 -1.76 -12.36 13.28
N PRO A 319 -2.88 -11.99 13.92
CA PRO A 319 -4.19 -12.56 13.58
C PRO A 319 -4.45 -12.41 12.08
N GLN A 320 -4.75 -13.52 11.40
CA GLN A 320 -5.27 -13.44 10.03
C GLN A 320 -6.66 -12.82 10.11
N LEU A 321 -6.71 -11.52 9.85
CA LEU A 321 -7.95 -10.79 9.81
C LEU A 321 -8.57 -11.01 8.42
N ASP A 322 -9.85 -11.38 8.39
CA ASP A 322 -10.56 -11.65 7.14
C ASP A 322 -10.51 -10.42 6.22
N THR A 323 -10.26 -10.62 4.92
CA THR A 323 -10.03 -9.53 3.96
C THR A 323 -11.32 -9.04 3.30
N ARG A 324 -12.42 -9.76 3.54
CA ARG A 324 -13.76 -9.42 3.05
C ARG A 324 -14.35 -8.37 3.99
N ILE A 325 -14.95 -7.34 3.39
CA ILE A 325 -15.85 -6.44 4.13
C ILE A 325 -16.94 -7.33 4.72
N GLU A 326 -17.26 -7.13 6.00
CA GLU A 326 -18.22 -7.96 6.70
C GLU A 326 -19.49 -8.11 5.86
N ASN A 327 -19.92 -9.37 5.60
CA ASN A 327 -21.14 -9.72 4.87
C ASN A 327 -22.42 -9.34 5.65
N TYR A 328 -22.40 -8.19 6.35
CA TYR A 328 -23.46 -7.69 7.21
C TYR A 328 -24.81 -7.62 6.48
N ALA A 329 -24.78 -7.30 5.19
CA ALA A 329 -25.96 -7.24 4.35
C ALA A 329 -26.58 -8.61 4.04
N GLU A 330 -25.74 -9.61 3.79
CA GLU A 330 -26.18 -10.99 3.55
C GLU A 330 -26.77 -11.58 4.84
N GLU A 331 -26.11 -11.32 5.98
CA GLU A 331 -26.59 -11.76 7.29
C GLU A 331 -27.94 -11.12 7.65
N ILE A 332 -28.11 -9.82 7.48
CA ILE A 332 -29.41 -9.15 7.70
C ILE A 332 -30.48 -9.74 6.79
N SER A 333 -30.17 -9.95 5.51
CA SER A 333 -31.14 -10.47 4.57
C SER A 333 -31.55 -11.91 4.90
N ASN A 334 -30.61 -12.74 5.35
CA ASN A 334 -30.87 -14.11 5.79
C ASN A 334 -31.72 -14.15 7.07
N GLN A 335 -31.45 -13.26 8.03
CA GLN A 335 -32.25 -13.14 9.26
C GLN A 335 -33.67 -12.66 8.99
N ALA A 336 -33.90 -11.89 7.91
CA ALA A 336 -35.22 -11.38 7.55
C ALA A 336 -36.16 -12.41 6.90
N ILE A 337 -35.64 -13.57 6.46
CA ILE A 337 -36.40 -14.60 5.74
C ILE A 337 -37.56 -15.16 6.56
N LEU A 338 -37.26 -15.67 7.76
CA LEU A 338 -38.26 -16.31 8.61
C LEU A 338 -39.36 -15.31 9.08
N PRO A 339 -39.01 -14.09 9.52
CA PRO A 339 -40.00 -13.03 9.76
C PRO A 339 -40.89 -12.73 8.54
N ALA A 340 -40.31 -12.59 7.34
CA ALA A 340 -41.07 -12.30 6.12
C ALA A 340 -42.09 -13.40 5.80
N MET A 341 -41.70 -14.67 5.87
CA MET A 341 -42.61 -15.81 5.70
C MET A 341 -43.70 -15.86 6.77
N GLY A 342 -43.34 -15.57 8.02
CA GLY A 342 -44.31 -15.49 9.13
C GLY A 342 -45.35 -14.39 8.90
N VAL A 343 -44.91 -13.20 8.49
CA VAL A 343 -45.82 -12.08 8.15
C VAL A 343 -46.71 -12.44 6.97
N ALA A 344 -46.18 -13.07 5.91
CA ALA A 344 -46.96 -13.56 4.78
C ALA A 344 -48.09 -14.51 5.21
N ALA A 345 -47.78 -15.49 6.07
CA ALA A 345 -48.76 -16.43 6.60
C ALA A 345 -49.83 -15.75 7.47
N ILE A 346 -49.44 -14.80 8.32
CA ILE A 346 -50.37 -14.02 9.16
C ILE A 346 -51.30 -13.17 8.28
N VAL A 347 -50.75 -12.46 7.29
CA VAL A 347 -51.54 -11.64 6.36
C VAL A 347 -52.54 -12.51 5.62
N TYR A 348 -52.14 -13.70 5.14
CA TYR A 348 -53.07 -14.65 4.53
C TYR A 348 -54.16 -15.11 5.49
N GLY A 349 -53.80 -15.48 6.72
CA GLY A 349 -54.75 -15.96 7.73
C GLY A 349 -55.80 -14.91 8.14
N VAL A 350 -55.42 -13.63 8.13
CA VAL A 350 -56.33 -12.52 8.49
C VAL A 350 -57.15 -12.02 7.30
N THR A 351 -56.54 -11.90 6.12
CA THR A 351 -57.18 -11.26 4.96
C THR A 351 -57.83 -12.26 4.00
N LEU A 352 -57.37 -13.52 4.00
CA LEU A 352 -57.63 -14.54 2.98
C LEU A 352 -57.30 -14.09 1.55
N ASP A 353 -56.54 -13.00 1.42
CA ASP A 353 -56.12 -12.41 0.15
C ASP A 353 -54.69 -12.86 -0.16
N ALA A 354 -54.57 -13.79 -1.11
CA ALA A 354 -53.29 -14.30 -1.55
C ALA A 354 -52.41 -13.21 -2.18
N HIS A 355 -52.98 -12.17 -2.78
CA HIS A 355 -52.21 -11.07 -3.37
C HIS A 355 -51.52 -10.21 -2.30
N ARG A 356 -52.21 -9.94 -1.18
CA ARG A 356 -51.62 -9.25 -0.02
C ARG A 356 -50.62 -10.11 0.73
N ALA A 357 -50.88 -11.42 0.80
CA ALA A 357 -50.03 -12.36 1.50
C ALA A 357 -48.65 -12.59 0.85
N ILE A 358 -48.53 -12.39 -0.46
CA ILE A 358 -47.26 -12.57 -1.17
C ILE A 358 -46.33 -11.36 -1.00
N ALA A 359 -46.86 -10.16 -0.75
CA ALA A 359 -46.06 -8.93 -0.67
C ALA A 359 -44.85 -8.98 0.29
N PRO A 360 -44.94 -9.56 1.50
CA PRO A 360 -43.77 -9.72 2.39
C PRO A 360 -42.66 -10.58 1.82
N LEU A 361 -42.96 -11.51 0.90
CA LEU A 361 -41.97 -12.39 0.27
C LEU A 361 -41.09 -11.65 -0.76
N GLN A 362 -41.48 -10.42 -1.15
CA GLN A 362 -40.70 -9.57 -2.03
C GLN A 362 -39.53 -8.88 -1.33
N LEU A 363 -39.43 -9.02 -0.01
CA LEU A 363 -38.36 -8.38 0.77
C LEU A 363 -37.01 -8.97 0.39
N ASP A 364 -36.21 -8.19 -0.33
CA ASP A 364 -34.88 -8.56 -0.81
C ASP A 364 -33.91 -7.39 -0.57
N PHE A 365 -33.12 -7.50 0.49
CA PHE A 365 -32.03 -6.55 0.78
C PHE A 365 -30.69 -7.09 0.27
N GLY A 366 -30.53 -8.41 0.26
CA GLY A 366 -29.29 -9.10 -0.05
C GLY A 366 -28.83 -8.87 -1.48
N SER A 367 -29.72 -8.95 -2.47
CA SER A 367 -29.32 -8.77 -3.87
C SER A 367 -28.85 -7.33 -4.13
N GLY A 368 -29.61 -6.33 -3.68
CA GLY A 368 -29.32 -4.92 -3.93
C GLY A 368 -28.08 -4.43 -3.19
N ILE A 369 -27.95 -4.78 -1.91
CA ILE A 369 -26.76 -4.39 -1.14
C ILE A 369 -25.52 -5.19 -1.58
N GLY A 370 -25.70 -6.49 -1.87
CA GLY A 370 -24.65 -7.38 -2.35
C GLY A 370 -24.09 -7.01 -3.73
N ILE A 371 -24.80 -6.18 -4.49
CA ILE A 371 -24.30 -5.57 -5.73
C ILE A 371 -23.65 -4.22 -5.45
N THR A 372 -24.36 -3.33 -4.75
CA THR A 372 -23.99 -1.90 -4.68
C THR A 372 -22.74 -1.61 -3.84
N ILE A 373 -22.50 -2.38 -2.77
CA ILE A 373 -21.33 -2.21 -1.90
C ILE A 373 -20.03 -2.56 -2.65
N PRO A 374 -19.83 -3.79 -3.20
CA PRO A 374 -18.65 -4.14 -3.98
C PRO A 374 -18.35 -3.13 -5.10
N THR A 375 -19.39 -2.65 -5.79
CA THR A 375 -19.25 -1.64 -6.84
C THR A 375 -18.70 -0.31 -6.31
N ALA A 376 -19.16 0.17 -5.14
CA ALA A 376 -18.66 1.40 -4.53
C ALA A 376 -17.18 1.28 -4.13
N ILE A 377 -16.82 0.16 -3.51
CA ILE A 377 -15.43 -0.15 -3.13
C ILE A 377 -14.55 -0.19 -4.36
N LEU A 378 -14.98 -0.89 -5.41
CA LEU A 378 -14.16 -1.05 -6.59
C LEU A 378 -14.00 0.25 -7.38
N ALA A 379 -15.05 1.07 -7.43
CA ALA A 379 -14.93 2.43 -7.92
C ALA A 379 -13.87 3.21 -7.11
N ALA A 380 -13.82 3.04 -5.80
CA ALA A 380 -12.84 3.68 -4.93
C ALA A 380 -11.42 3.17 -5.15
N LEU A 381 -11.21 1.86 -5.22
CA LEU A 381 -9.91 1.24 -5.50
C LEU A 381 -9.38 1.66 -6.87
N THR A 382 -10.27 1.79 -7.87
CA THR A 382 -9.93 2.26 -9.21
C THR A 382 -9.57 3.74 -9.22
N TYR A 383 -10.26 4.56 -8.41
CA TYR A 383 -10.07 6.00 -8.37
C TYR A 383 -8.89 6.42 -7.48
N ALA A 384 -8.60 5.68 -6.41
CA ALA A 384 -7.59 6.00 -5.40
C ALA A 384 -6.21 6.39 -5.98
N PRO A 385 -5.65 5.68 -6.99
CA PRO A 385 -4.37 6.07 -7.59
C PRO A 385 -4.36 7.48 -8.19
N HIS A 386 -5.50 7.98 -8.68
CA HIS A 386 -5.61 9.34 -9.22
C HIS A 386 -5.43 10.44 -8.16
N VAL A 387 -5.60 10.10 -6.88
CA VAL A 387 -5.33 11.00 -5.74
C VAL A 387 -4.04 10.62 -5.00
N GLY A 388 -3.21 9.74 -5.59
CA GLY A 388 -1.88 9.41 -5.06
C GLY A 388 -1.87 8.42 -3.90
N VAL A 389 -2.92 7.62 -3.75
CA VAL A 389 -3.02 6.57 -2.72
C VAL A 389 -3.42 5.25 -3.36
N TYR A 390 -2.94 4.14 -2.83
CA TYR A 390 -3.27 2.80 -3.33
C TYR A 390 -3.71 1.91 -2.18
N PHE A 391 -4.94 1.41 -2.26
CA PHE A 391 -5.50 0.48 -1.29
C PHE A 391 -5.38 -0.93 -1.84
N ARG A 392 -4.95 -1.88 -1.01
CA ARG A 392 -4.83 -3.28 -1.38
C ARG A 392 -6.18 -3.99 -1.45
N ASN A 393 -7.08 -3.65 -0.53
CA ASN A 393 -8.37 -4.32 -0.39
C ASN A 393 -9.44 -3.33 0.11
N GLY A 394 -10.71 -3.72 -0.03
CA GLY A 394 -11.84 -2.91 0.40
C GLY A 394 -11.93 -2.72 1.91
N ARG A 395 -11.48 -3.70 2.70
CA ARG A 395 -11.50 -3.61 4.16
C ARG A 395 -10.61 -2.49 4.69
N ALA A 396 -9.49 -2.22 4.03
CA ALA A 396 -8.64 -1.08 4.35
C ALA A 396 -9.41 0.25 4.21
N LEU A 397 -10.28 0.41 3.21
CA LEU A 397 -11.15 1.59 3.09
C LEU A 397 -12.16 1.65 4.25
N GLU A 398 -12.81 0.53 4.57
CA GLU A 398 -13.80 0.48 5.65
C GLU A 398 -13.18 0.86 7.00
N LEU A 399 -12.10 0.20 7.38
CA LEU A 399 -11.42 0.46 8.65
C LEU A 399 -10.88 1.89 8.71
N LEU A 400 -10.29 2.38 7.61
CA LEU A 400 -9.68 3.71 7.59
C LEU A 400 -10.72 4.81 7.75
N SER A 401 -11.96 4.57 7.31
CA SER A 401 -13.08 5.51 7.53
C SER A 401 -13.41 5.72 9.02
N ARG A 402 -13.10 4.72 9.86
CA ARG A 402 -13.39 4.69 11.31
C ARG A 402 -12.13 4.74 12.17
N VAL A 403 -10.96 5.04 11.58
CA VAL A 403 -9.68 5.07 12.31
C VAL A 403 -9.74 6.02 13.51
N ASN A 404 -9.34 5.51 14.67
CA ASN A 404 -9.35 6.29 15.92
C ASN A 404 -7.94 6.70 16.33
N VAL A 405 -6.98 5.81 16.10
CA VAL A 405 -5.58 5.98 16.53
C VAL A 405 -4.67 5.78 15.34
N ILE A 406 -3.69 6.67 15.16
CA ILE A 406 -2.61 6.50 14.18
C ILE A 406 -1.27 6.58 14.89
N VAL A 407 -0.49 5.51 14.77
CA VAL A 407 0.87 5.41 15.30
C VAL A 407 1.85 5.60 14.15
N PHE A 408 2.73 6.59 14.26
CA PHE A 408 3.74 6.90 13.27
C PHE A 408 5.10 6.41 13.74
N ASP A 409 5.82 5.69 12.88
CA ASP A 409 7.27 5.58 13.04
C ASP A 409 7.93 6.95 12.82
N LYS A 410 9.10 7.16 13.42
CA LYS A 410 9.85 8.41 13.26
C LYS A 410 10.67 8.39 11.96
N THR A 411 11.53 7.38 11.77
CA THR A 411 12.58 7.40 10.75
C THR A 411 12.00 7.01 9.39
N GLY A 412 12.26 7.80 8.35
CA GLY A 412 11.68 7.63 7.00
C GLY A 412 10.21 8.06 6.90
N THR A 413 9.43 7.88 7.96
CA THR A 413 8.01 8.26 7.99
C THR A 413 7.79 9.74 8.32
N LEU A 414 8.13 10.20 9.52
CA LEU A 414 7.96 11.62 9.91
C LEU A 414 9.16 12.48 9.52
N THR A 415 10.34 11.87 9.41
CA THR A 415 11.55 12.51 8.91
C THR A 415 11.89 11.98 7.52
N GLU A 416 12.59 12.77 6.72
CA GLU A 416 13.13 12.28 5.46
C GLU A 416 14.20 11.19 5.72
N VAL A 417 14.28 10.23 4.81
CA VAL A 417 15.34 9.19 4.82
C VAL A 417 16.71 9.83 4.58
N LYS A 418 16.74 10.89 3.76
CA LYS A 418 17.95 11.63 3.43
C LYS A 418 18.35 12.55 4.59
N GLY A 419 19.49 12.27 5.21
CA GLY A 419 20.04 13.16 6.25
C GLY A 419 20.69 14.41 5.67
N THR A 420 20.79 15.46 6.48
CA THR A 420 21.38 16.75 6.11
C THR A 420 22.35 17.23 7.19
N ILE A 421 23.39 17.94 6.76
CA ILE A 421 24.33 18.61 7.66
C ILE A 421 23.74 19.97 8.04
N VAL A 422 23.36 20.11 9.30
CA VAL A 422 22.70 21.30 9.82
C VAL A 422 23.70 22.42 10.12
N GLY A 423 24.92 22.04 10.46
CA GLY A 423 26.00 23.00 10.69
C GLY A 423 27.25 22.36 11.25
N VAL A 424 28.30 23.16 11.29
CA VAL A 424 29.62 22.75 11.74
C VAL A 424 30.14 23.78 12.73
N ASN A 425 30.64 23.33 13.87
CA ASN A 425 31.24 24.17 14.89
C ASN A 425 32.73 23.90 15.01
N LEU A 426 33.54 24.92 14.76
CA LEU A 426 35.00 24.86 14.82
C LEU A 426 35.46 25.18 16.25
N LEU A 427 36.16 24.23 16.87
CA LEU A 427 36.69 24.39 18.23
C LEU A 427 38.12 24.93 18.23
N LYS A 428 38.89 24.64 17.17
CA LYS A 428 40.28 25.08 17.03
C LYS A 428 40.39 26.46 16.36
N PRO A 429 40.95 27.48 17.03
CA PRO A 429 41.17 28.79 16.43
C PRO A 429 42.22 28.70 15.31
N GLY A 430 41.84 29.13 14.10
CA GLY A 430 42.70 29.11 12.91
C GLY A 430 42.40 27.99 11.90
N LEU A 431 41.53 27.04 12.24
CA LEU A 431 41.00 26.08 11.25
C LEU A 431 39.92 26.75 10.40
N SER A 432 40.02 26.63 9.06
CA SER A 432 38.98 27.12 8.15
C SER A 432 37.90 26.07 7.93
N GLU A 433 36.65 26.50 7.71
CA GLU A 433 35.56 25.59 7.35
C GLU A 433 35.87 24.83 6.05
N GLN A 434 36.53 25.47 5.08
CA GLN A 434 36.93 24.80 3.83
C GLN A 434 37.92 23.65 4.07
N THR A 435 38.90 23.84 4.93
CA THR A 435 39.88 22.80 5.29
C THR A 435 39.20 21.63 5.97
N LEU A 436 38.27 21.91 6.89
CA LEU A 436 37.50 20.87 7.57
C LEU A 436 36.62 20.09 6.60
N LEU A 437 35.91 20.77 5.70
CA LEU A 437 35.06 20.11 4.70
C LEU A 437 35.87 19.29 3.70
N TYR A 438 37.07 19.75 3.34
CA TYR A 438 38.00 18.96 2.54
C TYR A 438 38.41 17.68 3.27
N TRP A 439 38.76 17.76 4.56
CA TRP A 439 39.04 16.55 5.35
C TRP A 439 37.83 15.63 5.43
N LEU A 440 36.66 16.15 5.76
CA LEU A 440 35.43 15.36 5.87
C LEU A 440 35.08 14.68 4.54
N ALA A 441 35.06 15.41 3.42
CA ALA A 441 34.81 14.85 2.10
C ALA A 441 35.87 13.79 1.72
N THR A 442 37.14 14.01 2.05
CA THR A 442 38.23 13.07 1.76
C THR A 442 38.13 11.77 2.56
N VAL A 443 37.75 11.87 3.84
CA VAL A 443 37.63 10.72 4.73
C VAL A 443 36.34 9.92 4.46
N GLU A 444 35.24 10.62 4.16
CA GLU A 444 33.91 10.01 4.01
C GLU A 444 33.60 9.53 2.58
N GLN A 445 34.37 9.92 1.55
CA GLN A 445 34.11 9.54 0.14
C GLN A 445 34.06 8.03 -0.15
N SER A 446 34.60 7.21 0.75
CA SER A 446 34.72 5.76 0.57
C SER A 446 33.64 4.96 1.31
N ILE A 447 32.66 5.64 1.91
CA ILE A 447 31.54 5.05 2.64
C ILE A 447 30.21 5.58 2.10
N ASN A 448 29.23 4.69 1.95
CA ASN A 448 27.86 5.03 1.55
C ASN A 448 26.91 5.18 2.74
N HIS A 449 27.40 5.74 3.85
CA HIS A 449 26.59 6.01 5.03
C HIS A 449 25.80 7.31 4.84
N PRO A 450 24.54 7.43 5.32
CA PRO A 450 23.73 8.65 5.21
C PRO A 450 24.45 9.93 5.65
N PHE A 451 25.27 9.86 6.71
CA PHE A 451 26.14 10.96 7.13
C PHE A 451 27.21 11.30 6.07
N ALA A 452 27.89 10.30 5.52
CA ALA A 452 28.93 10.49 4.50
C ALA A 452 28.35 11.14 3.25
N LEU A 453 27.20 10.64 2.77
CA LEU A 453 26.48 11.22 1.64
C LEU A 453 26.07 12.67 1.91
N ALA A 454 25.55 12.97 3.11
CA ALA A 454 25.18 14.32 3.51
C ALA A 454 26.40 15.26 3.58
N ILE A 455 27.56 14.77 4.04
CA ILE A 455 28.83 15.51 4.05
C ILE A 455 29.32 15.80 2.63
N LEU A 456 29.32 14.80 1.75
CA LEU A 456 29.77 14.94 0.37
C LEU A 456 28.91 15.95 -0.38
N GLU A 457 27.60 15.91 -0.19
CA GLU A 457 26.69 16.88 -0.77
C GLU A 457 26.90 18.29 -0.17
N TYR A 458 27.02 18.40 1.16
CA TYR A 458 27.28 19.67 1.84
C TYR A 458 28.62 20.31 1.42
N ALA A 459 29.64 19.50 1.14
CA ALA A 459 30.94 19.93 0.61
C ALA A 459 30.85 20.31 -0.88
N ALA A 460 30.16 19.51 -1.70
CA ALA A 460 29.97 19.77 -3.13
C ALA A 460 29.19 21.07 -3.38
N GLU A 461 28.14 21.35 -2.60
CA GLU A 461 27.40 22.63 -2.65
C GLU A 461 28.30 23.86 -2.40
N ARG A 462 29.42 23.68 -1.70
CA ARG A 462 30.44 24.70 -1.41
C ARG A 462 31.64 24.64 -2.36
N GLY A 463 31.58 23.79 -3.40
CA GLY A 463 32.64 23.61 -4.39
C GLY A 463 33.89 22.92 -3.86
N ILE A 464 33.75 22.06 -2.85
CA ILE A 464 34.87 21.32 -2.23
C ILE A 464 34.75 19.85 -2.60
N GLU A 465 35.77 19.33 -3.29
CA GLU A 465 35.89 17.91 -3.65
C GLU A 465 36.85 17.20 -2.70
N GLY A 466 36.65 15.89 -2.53
CA GLY A 466 37.53 15.04 -1.73
C GLY A 466 38.91 14.87 -2.39
N GLY A 467 39.96 14.82 -1.57
CA GLY A 467 41.34 14.57 -1.98
C GLY A 467 41.74 13.11 -1.83
N THR A 468 43.05 12.88 -1.67
CA THR A 468 43.61 11.54 -1.41
C THR A 468 43.82 11.29 0.08
N TYR A 469 43.67 10.04 0.50
CA TYR A 469 43.91 9.59 1.87
C TYR A 469 44.84 8.37 1.91
N SER A 470 45.41 8.09 3.08
CA SER A 470 46.10 6.84 3.39
C SER A 470 45.67 6.31 4.76
N ASN A 471 45.95 5.04 5.07
CA ASN A 471 45.63 4.38 6.36
C ASN A 471 44.16 4.54 6.80
N TRP A 472 43.23 4.36 5.86
CA TRP A 472 41.81 4.50 6.12
C TRP A 472 41.27 3.27 6.84
N VAL A 473 40.58 3.50 7.95
CA VAL A 473 40.01 2.48 8.82
C VAL A 473 38.60 2.90 9.21
N TYR A 474 37.64 2.02 8.99
CA TYR A 474 36.27 2.21 9.42
C TYR A 474 35.95 1.32 10.62
N GLU A 475 35.39 1.91 11.67
CA GLU A 475 34.94 1.24 12.88
C GLU A 475 33.40 1.33 12.95
N PRO A 476 32.66 0.26 12.60
CA PRO A 476 31.20 0.25 12.58
C PRO A 476 30.59 0.73 13.90
N GLY A 477 29.59 1.62 13.81
CA GLY A 477 28.92 2.22 14.97
C GLY A 477 29.77 3.26 15.73
N LYS A 478 31.02 3.50 15.30
CA LYS A 478 31.92 4.49 15.91
C LYS A 478 32.31 5.59 14.93
N GLY A 479 32.78 5.26 13.74
CA GLY A 479 33.18 6.25 12.73
C GLY A 479 34.41 5.83 11.91
N VAL A 480 35.11 6.80 11.34
CA VAL A 480 36.20 6.62 10.38
C VAL A 480 37.48 7.30 10.89
N ALA A 481 38.62 6.67 10.62
CA ALA A 481 39.95 7.22 10.82
C ALA A 481 40.72 7.17 9.49
N ALA A 482 41.41 8.24 9.11
CA ALA A 482 42.30 8.23 7.96
C ALA A 482 43.39 9.30 8.06
N THR A 483 44.46 9.11 7.30
CA THR A 483 45.53 10.11 7.16
C THR A 483 45.32 10.93 5.88
N VAL A 484 45.10 12.23 6.03
CA VAL A 484 44.94 13.20 4.92
C VAL A 484 46.10 14.18 4.97
N GLU A 485 46.89 14.27 3.91
CA GLU A 485 48.06 15.17 3.83
C GLU A 485 49.05 15.05 5.02
N GLY A 486 49.21 13.83 5.54
CA GLY A 486 50.08 13.54 6.68
C GLY A 486 49.48 13.92 8.05
N GLN A 487 48.23 14.37 8.12
CA GLN A 487 47.47 14.59 9.35
C GLN A 487 46.57 13.39 9.63
N GLU A 488 46.53 12.92 10.88
CA GLU A 488 45.59 11.89 11.30
C GLU A 488 44.23 12.52 11.61
N ILE A 489 43.21 12.20 10.82
CA ILE A 489 41.84 12.71 10.95
C ILE A 489 40.93 11.58 11.45
N LEU A 490 40.19 11.88 12.52
CA LEU A 490 39.17 11.01 13.11
C LEU A 490 37.80 11.68 12.96
N VAL A 491 36.81 10.95 12.45
CA VAL A 491 35.43 11.43 12.25
C VAL A 491 34.50 10.39 12.85
N GLY A 492 33.74 10.73 13.90
CA GLY A 492 32.86 9.73 14.51
C GLY A 492 32.18 10.15 15.80
N THR A 493 31.63 9.17 16.51
CA THR A 493 30.89 9.36 17.76
C THR A 493 31.83 9.76 18.91
N PRO A 494 31.29 10.32 20.01
CA PRO A 494 32.08 10.55 21.24
C PRO A 494 32.72 9.27 21.80
N GLN A 495 32.22 8.09 21.45
CA GLN A 495 32.84 6.82 21.81
C GLN A 495 34.17 6.61 21.08
N LEU A 496 34.22 6.86 19.77
CA LEU A 496 35.46 6.77 18.97
C LEU A 496 36.57 7.66 19.55
N MET A 497 36.19 8.89 19.95
CA MET A 497 37.11 9.85 20.53
C MET A 497 37.71 9.36 21.86
N ARG A 498 36.89 8.73 22.72
CA ARG A 498 37.37 8.12 23.98
C ARG A 498 38.30 6.95 23.72
N ASP A 499 37.94 6.08 22.79
CA ASP A 499 38.74 4.89 22.45
C ASP A 499 40.12 5.28 21.90
N ARG A 500 40.21 6.39 21.17
CA ARG A 500 41.46 6.98 20.64
C ARG A 500 42.14 7.97 21.60
N GLN A 501 41.69 8.03 22.86
CA GLN A 501 42.25 8.89 23.91
C GLN A 501 42.27 10.40 23.55
N VAL A 502 41.36 10.84 22.69
CA VAL A 502 41.17 12.27 22.40
C VAL A 502 40.51 12.93 23.61
N PRO A 503 41.07 14.01 24.18
CA PRO A 503 40.44 14.71 25.29
C PRO A 503 39.10 15.32 24.86
N ILE A 504 38.03 14.95 25.56
CA ILE A 504 36.68 15.47 25.33
C ILE A 504 36.03 15.83 26.66
N ASP A 505 35.53 17.06 26.77
CA ASP A 505 34.67 17.48 27.87
C ASP A 505 33.22 17.12 27.54
N LEU A 506 32.73 16.03 28.13
CA LEU A 506 31.38 15.53 27.89
C LEU A 506 30.29 16.47 28.44
N ASP A 507 30.59 17.26 29.47
CA ASP A 507 29.64 18.21 30.04
C ASP A 507 29.53 19.46 29.13
N GLU A 508 30.64 19.91 28.55
CA GLU A 508 30.65 20.97 27.53
C GLU A 508 29.95 20.53 26.23
N LEU A 509 30.14 19.27 25.81
CA LEU A 509 29.43 18.70 24.65
C LEU A 509 27.93 18.59 24.88
N ARG A 510 27.49 18.16 26.07
CA ARG A 510 26.06 18.04 26.44
C ARG A 510 25.36 19.37 26.62
N THR A 511 26.09 20.39 27.08
CA THR A 511 25.57 21.76 27.20
C THR A 511 25.62 22.53 25.89
N HIS A 512 26.28 21.99 24.87
CA HIS A 512 26.37 22.62 23.56
C HIS A 512 24.99 22.69 22.92
N GLU A 513 24.54 23.90 22.59
CA GLU A 513 23.19 24.14 22.05
C GLU A 513 22.85 23.28 20.82
N GLY A 514 23.82 22.85 20.01
CA GLY A 514 23.57 21.97 18.87
C GLY A 514 23.22 20.51 19.22
N VAL A 515 23.58 20.03 20.41
CA VAL A 515 23.24 18.68 20.92
C VAL A 515 21.80 18.61 21.43
N LEU A 516 21.21 19.76 21.79
CA LEU A 516 19.90 19.86 22.43
C LEU A 516 18.70 19.85 21.45
N TRP A 517 18.91 19.93 20.13
CA TRP A 517 17.83 20.23 19.16
C TRP A 517 17.75 19.27 17.97
N ASN A 518 17.47 17.98 18.21
CA ASN A 518 17.15 17.00 17.16
C ASN A 518 18.32 16.64 16.20
N ARG A 519 19.56 16.67 16.69
CA ARG A 519 20.75 16.48 15.85
C ARG A 519 21.66 15.42 16.43
N SER A 520 22.09 14.49 15.58
CA SER A 520 23.21 13.61 15.88
C SER A 520 24.50 14.43 15.84
N LEU A 521 25.34 14.21 16.84
CA LEU A 521 26.63 14.86 16.98
C LEU A 521 27.72 13.95 16.43
N VAL A 522 28.49 14.46 15.47
CA VAL A 522 29.71 13.82 14.99
C VAL A 522 30.91 14.68 15.39
N CYS A 523 31.86 14.07 16.07
CA CYS A 523 33.10 14.68 16.52
C CYS A 523 34.17 14.53 15.43
N VAL A 524 34.97 15.58 15.23
CA VAL A 524 36.12 15.56 14.32
C VAL A 524 37.38 15.90 15.11
N ALA A 525 38.38 15.02 15.06
CA ALA A 525 39.67 15.24 15.68
C ALA A 525 40.81 15.17 14.65
N CYS A 526 41.87 15.93 14.91
CA CYS A 526 43.08 16.00 14.09
C CYS A 526 44.30 15.83 15.01
N ASN A 527 45.15 14.84 14.74
CA ASN A 527 46.34 14.49 15.53
C ASN A 527 46.09 14.43 17.04
N GLY A 528 45.01 13.76 17.46
CA GLY A 528 44.67 13.58 18.88
C GLY A 528 43.99 14.77 19.55
N GLU A 529 43.70 15.87 18.83
CA GLU A 529 42.99 17.04 19.35
C GLU A 529 41.60 17.15 18.71
N LEU A 530 40.55 17.37 19.50
CA LEU A 530 39.19 17.64 18.98
C LEU A 530 39.17 19.02 18.30
N VAL A 531 38.90 19.05 16.99
CA VAL A 531 38.97 20.28 16.18
C VAL A 531 37.62 20.83 15.77
N ALA A 532 36.60 19.98 15.64
CA ALA A 532 35.26 20.40 15.24
C ALA A 532 34.16 19.44 15.68
N LEU A 533 32.94 19.96 15.65
CA LEU A 533 31.70 19.22 15.82
C LEU A 533 30.83 19.43 14.59
N VAL A 534 30.31 18.35 14.03
CA VAL A 534 29.38 18.36 12.90
C VAL A 534 28.01 17.93 13.42
N PHE A 535 26.99 18.70 13.08
CA PHE A 535 25.61 18.41 13.44
C PHE A 535 24.88 17.84 12.23
N TYR A 536 24.45 16.60 12.36
CA TYR A 536 23.70 15.86 11.35
C TYR A 536 22.27 15.63 11.83
N SER A 537 21.28 15.78 10.95
CA SER A 537 19.91 15.40 11.28
C SER A 537 19.16 14.90 10.06
N ASN A 538 18.22 13.99 10.31
CA ASN A 538 17.16 13.69 9.37
C ASN A 538 16.10 14.79 9.52
N PRO A 539 15.94 15.67 8.51
CA PRO A 539 14.99 16.76 8.61
C PRO A 539 13.57 16.19 8.73
N VAL A 540 12.76 16.86 9.55
CA VAL A 540 11.32 16.56 9.62
C VAL A 540 10.69 16.91 8.27
N ARG A 541 9.82 16.04 7.75
CA ARG A 541 9.09 16.31 6.51
C ARG A 541 8.30 17.60 6.63
N SER A 542 8.41 18.46 5.62
CA SER A 542 7.84 19.82 5.65
C SER A 542 6.33 19.86 5.93
N GLU A 543 5.62 18.81 5.51
CA GLU A 543 4.18 18.65 5.65
C GLU A 543 3.76 17.99 6.96
N ALA A 544 4.66 17.31 7.67
CA ALA A 544 4.32 16.44 8.81
C ALA A 544 3.50 17.17 9.87
N ALA A 545 3.93 18.36 10.29
CA ALA A 545 3.21 19.15 11.30
C ALA A 545 1.79 19.53 10.86
N SER A 546 1.61 19.86 9.58
CA SER A 546 0.29 20.21 9.04
C SER A 546 -0.63 19.00 8.93
N VAL A 547 -0.08 17.83 8.60
CA VAL A 547 -0.80 16.57 8.52
C VAL A 547 -1.24 16.11 9.91
N ILE A 548 -0.34 16.08 10.90
CA ILE A 548 -0.67 15.72 12.28
C ILE A 548 -1.75 16.65 12.84
N ALA A 549 -1.64 17.96 12.63
CA ALA A 549 -2.67 18.90 13.03
C ALA A 549 -4.03 18.62 12.35
N ALA A 550 -4.04 18.30 11.05
CA ALA A 550 -5.25 17.99 10.31
C ALA A 550 -5.90 16.66 10.75
N LEU A 551 -5.11 15.69 11.22
CA LEU A 551 -5.61 14.43 11.79
C LEU A 551 -6.21 14.66 13.18
N GLN A 552 -5.49 15.38 14.05
CA GLN A 552 -5.98 15.73 15.39
C GLN A 552 -7.26 16.57 15.35
N GLN A 553 -7.40 17.49 14.38
CA GLN A 553 -8.64 18.25 14.17
C GLN A 553 -9.84 17.38 13.79
N ARG A 554 -9.61 16.19 13.22
CA ARG A 554 -10.65 15.19 12.93
C ARG A 554 -10.94 14.28 14.12
N GLY A 555 -10.34 14.53 15.29
CA GLY A 555 -10.52 13.73 16.50
C GLY A 555 -9.70 12.43 16.51
N ILE A 556 -8.74 12.28 15.61
CA ILE A 556 -7.85 11.12 15.55
C ILE A 556 -6.70 11.31 16.55
N GLU A 557 -6.47 10.32 17.40
CA GLU A 557 -5.34 10.31 18.32
C GLU A 557 -4.06 9.93 17.55
N CYS A 558 -3.07 10.82 17.54
CA CYS A 558 -1.79 10.55 16.89
C CYS A 558 -0.71 10.28 17.93
N TYR A 559 0.06 9.21 17.72
CA TYR A 559 1.22 8.85 18.53
C TYR A 559 2.45 8.67 17.65
N MET A 560 3.63 8.95 18.20
CA MET A 560 4.91 8.65 17.56
C MET A 560 5.63 7.56 18.35
N VAL A 561 6.19 6.58 17.65
CA VAL A 561 7.02 5.52 18.23
C VAL A 561 8.37 5.45 17.55
N THR A 562 9.44 5.24 18.31
CA THR A 562 10.79 5.15 17.77
C THR A 562 11.75 4.38 18.68
N GLY A 563 12.78 3.79 18.06
CA GLY A 563 13.93 3.22 18.76
C GLY A 563 14.93 4.27 19.27
N ASP A 564 14.78 5.54 18.84
CA ASP A 564 15.68 6.63 19.23
C ASP A 564 15.60 7.00 20.71
N HIS A 565 16.69 7.62 21.17
CA HIS A 565 16.78 8.17 22.52
C HIS A 565 15.79 9.32 22.74
N HIS A 566 15.35 9.46 23.99
CA HIS A 566 14.27 10.36 24.42
C HIS A 566 14.43 11.82 23.97
N GLU A 567 15.65 12.35 23.92
CA GLU A 567 15.93 13.74 23.56
C GLU A 567 15.66 14.03 22.07
N VAL A 568 16.20 13.18 21.19
CA VAL A 568 16.02 13.29 19.73
C VAL A 568 14.55 13.07 19.37
N ALA A 569 13.94 12.02 19.92
CA ALA A 569 12.55 11.70 19.68
C ALA A 569 11.62 12.85 20.10
N ASN A 570 11.78 13.41 21.29
CA ASN A 570 10.93 14.54 21.71
C ASN A 570 11.09 15.77 20.83
N ALA A 571 12.30 16.05 20.36
CA ALA A 571 12.53 17.19 19.48
C ALA A 571 11.80 17.04 18.13
N VAL A 572 11.82 15.85 17.50
CA VAL A 572 10.98 15.55 16.33
C VAL A 572 9.50 15.66 16.69
N GLY A 573 9.10 15.07 17.81
CA GLY A 573 7.70 15.01 18.23
C GLY A 573 7.09 16.39 18.44
N TYR A 574 7.80 17.30 19.10
CA TYR A 574 7.35 18.68 19.27
C TYR A 574 7.36 19.46 17.95
N ALA A 575 8.36 19.25 17.09
CA ALA A 575 8.40 19.90 15.78
C ALA A 575 7.25 19.48 14.85
N THR A 576 6.76 18.25 15.01
CA THR A 576 5.62 17.69 14.27
C THR A 576 4.27 17.90 14.96
N GLY A 577 4.25 18.44 16.19
CA GLY A 577 3.02 18.83 16.89
C GLY A 577 2.46 17.80 17.87
N PHE A 578 3.22 16.77 18.25
CA PHE A 578 2.86 15.85 19.33
C PHE A 578 3.05 16.48 20.72
N ARG A 579 2.27 16.03 21.69
CA ARG A 579 2.35 16.44 23.10
C ARG A 579 3.14 15.44 23.95
N LEU A 580 3.55 15.88 25.14
CA LEU A 580 4.05 15.00 26.20
C LEU A 580 3.02 13.89 26.49
N GLY A 581 3.44 12.63 26.41
CA GLY A 581 2.57 11.45 26.53
C GLY A 581 2.12 10.83 25.20
N GLN A 582 2.38 11.48 24.06
CA GLN A 582 2.10 10.94 22.72
C GLN A 582 3.35 10.38 22.02
N ILE A 583 4.50 10.37 22.71
CA ILE A 583 5.81 10.04 22.15
C ILE A 583 6.39 8.86 22.93
N TYR A 584 6.64 7.75 22.24
CA TYR A 584 7.24 6.53 22.79
C TYR A 584 8.64 6.33 22.21
N THR A 585 9.64 6.19 23.09
CA THR A 585 11.06 6.22 22.73
C THR A 585 11.77 4.96 23.22
N ASN A 586 12.94 4.65 22.66
CA ASN A 586 13.71 3.43 22.98
C ASN A 586 12.89 2.14 22.85
N LYS A 587 12.06 2.02 21.80
CA LYS A 587 11.19 0.87 21.56
C LYS A 587 11.79 -0.11 20.56
N MET A 588 11.91 -1.37 20.96
CA MET A 588 12.24 -2.49 20.07
C MET A 588 11.00 -2.95 19.29
N PRO A 589 11.15 -3.75 18.21
CA PRO A 589 10.01 -4.23 17.41
C PRO A 589 8.90 -4.89 18.25
N GLU A 590 9.26 -5.70 19.25
CA GLU A 590 8.32 -6.35 20.16
C GLU A 590 7.54 -5.33 21.02
N ASP A 591 8.22 -4.27 21.48
CA ASP A 591 7.56 -3.21 22.25
C ASP A 591 6.57 -2.41 21.39
N LYS A 592 6.83 -2.27 20.08
CA LYS A 592 5.90 -1.61 19.15
C LYS A 592 4.62 -2.43 19.02
N VAL A 593 4.73 -3.76 18.95
CA VAL A 593 3.59 -4.68 18.91
C VAL A 593 2.77 -4.59 20.20
N GLU A 594 3.42 -4.67 21.36
CA GLU A 594 2.74 -4.57 22.66
C GLU A 594 2.01 -3.21 22.83
N LEU A 595 2.58 -2.13 22.29
CA LEU A 595 1.95 -0.81 22.28
C LEU A 595 0.67 -0.79 21.42
N LEU A 596 0.70 -1.41 20.24
CA LEU A 596 -0.48 -1.50 19.37
C LEU A 596 -1.58 -2.32 20.02
N GLU A 597 -1.25 -3.45 20.63
CA GLU A 597 -2.23 -4.26 21.39
C GLU A 597 -2.86 -3.48 22.54
N LYS A 598 -2.07 -2.67 23.26
CA LYS A 598 -2.59 -1.78 24.31
C LYS A 598 -3.59 -0.76 23.78
N PHE A 599 -3.36 -0.19 22.59
CA PHE A 599 -4.32 0.73 21.97
C PHE A 599 -5.59 0.03 21.45
N LYS A 600 -5.46 -1.22 21.02
CA LYS A 600 -6.58 -2.06 20.57
C LYS A 600 -7.41 -2.63 21.72
N ASN A 601 -6.88 -2.62 22.95
CA ASN A 601 -7.45 -3.34 24.09
C ASN A 601 -8.91 -2.90 24.36
N GLY A 602 -9.85 -3.84 24.16
CA GLY A 602 -11.30 -3.62 24.20
C GLY A 602 -12.02 -3.76 22.84
N GLY A 603 -11.30 -3.78 21.72
CA GLY A 603 -11.85 -3.96 20.36
C GLY A 603 -12.64 -2.76 19.82
N GLU A 604 -12.76 -1.68 20.59
CA GLU A 604 -13.56 -0.50 20.25
C GLU A 604 -12.85 0.49 19.33
N LYS A 605 -11.51 0.48 19.29
CA LYS A 605 -10.70 1.43 18.53
C LYS A 605 -10.01 0.76 17.35
N VAL A 606 -10.13 1.37 16.18
CA VAL A 606 -9.36 1.01 14.98
C VAL A 606 -8.01 1.73 15.02
N VAL A 607 -6.93 0.95 15.02
CA VAL A 607 -5.55 1.45 15.13
C VAL A 607 -4.81 1.26 13.81
N ALA A 608 -4.35 2.36 13.22
CA ALA A 608 -3.48 2.33 12.05
C ALA A 608 -2.01 2.55 12.44
N TYR A 609 -1.10 1.88 11.73
CA TYR A 609 0.34 2.07 11.87
C TYR A 609 0.94 2.57 10.55
N VAL A 610 1.77 3.62 10.63
CA VAL A 610 2.48 4.19 9.48
C VAL A 610 3.99 3.95 9.65
N GLY A 611 4.59 3.20 8.74
CA GLY A 611 6.02 2.87 8.78
C GLY A 611 6.59 2.54 7.40
N GLU A 612 7.91 2.50 7.30
CA GLU A 612 8.64 2.25 6.04
C GLU A 612 9.71 1.17 6.18
N GLY A 613 10.17 0.89 7.41
CA GLY A 613 11.30 0.02 7.67
C GLY A 613 10.95 -1.46 7.72
N PHE A 614 11.92 -2.34 7.44
CA PHE A 614 11.77 -3.77 7.65
C PHE A 614 11.42 -4.09 9.12
N ASN A 615 12.02 -3.37 10.07
CA ASN A 615 11.74 -3.47 11.51
C ASN A 615 10.30 -3.11 11.89
N ASP A 616 9.57 -2.42 11.01
CA ASP A 616 8.17 -2.06 11.23
C ASP A 616 7.19 -3.15 10.80
N THR A 617 7.64 -4.12 10.01
CA THR A 617 6.79 -5.17 9.42
C THR A 617 5.96 -5.91 10.46
N ALA A 618 6.54 -6.20 11.63
CA ALA A 618 5.82 -6.84 12.74
C ALA A 618 4.72 -5.93 13.30
N ALA A 619 5.02 -4.66 13.58
CA ALA A 619 4.02 -3.70 14.05
C ALA A 619 2.91 -3.46 13.01
N MET A 620 3.28 -3.36 11.74
CA MET A 620 2.34 -3.24 10.62
C MET A 620 1.36 -4.43 10.57
N ALA A 621 1.85 -5.66 10.73
CA ALA A 621 1.00 -6.85 10.71
C ALA A 621 -0.02 -6.90 11.86
N TYR A 622 0.29 -6.33 13.03
CA TYR A 622 -0.61 -6.30 14.20
C TYR A 622 -1.60 -5.13 14.20
N ALA A 623 -1.31 -4.07 13.44
CA ALA A 623 -2.23 -2.95 13.27
C ALA A 623 -3.52 -3.41 12.57
N ASP A 624 -4.64 -2.71 12.81
CA ASP A 624 -5.87 -2.97 12.06
C ASP A 624 -5.74 -2.51 10.61
N ILE A 625 -4.88 -1.50 10.39
CA ILE A 625 -4.54 -0.97 9.08
C ILE A 625 -3.05 -0.65 9.05
N SER A 626 -2.35 -1.22 8.09
CA SER A 626 -0.94 -0.93 7.85
C SER A 626 -0.77 0.04 6.69
N ILE A 627 0.05 1.08 6.90
CA ILE A 627 0.23 2.17 5.95
C ILE A 627 1.73 2.36 5.71
N THR A 628 2.13 2.48 4.45
CA THR A 628 3.53 2.77 4.09
C THR A 628 3.62 3.77 2.96
N LEU A 629 4.79 4.37 2.79
CA LEU A 629 5.08 5.28 1.70
C LEU A 629 5.76 4.52 0.54
N SER A 630 5.75 5.10 -0.65
CA SER A 630 6.30 4.47 -1.86
C SER A 630 7.78 4.09 -1.78
N GLU A 631 8.55 4.82 -0.98
CA GLU A 631 9.99 4.57 -0.75
C GLU A 631 10.27 3.56 0.37
N GLY A 632 9.22 3.06 1.04
CA GLY A 632 9.36 2.01 2.05
C GLY A 632 9.98 0.73 1.50
N SER A 633 10.55 -0.06 2.41
CA SER A 633 11.17 -1.36 2.07
C SER A 633 10.18 -2.29 1.37
N ASP A 634 10.68 -3.24 0.57
CA ASP A 634 9.83 -4.21 -0.13
C ASP A 634 8.91 -4.96 0.83
N ALA A 635 9.43 -5.34 2.00
CA ALA A 635 8.65 -5.99 3.06
C ALA A 635 7.53 -5.09 3.61
N ALA A 636 7.81 -3.80 3.83
CA ALA A 636 6.79 -2.85 4.27
C ALA A 636 5.71 -2.65 3.18
N ARG A 637 6.10 -2.48 1.91
CA ARG A 637 5.16 -2.37 0.77
C ARG A 637 4.29 -3.61 0.59
N GLN A 638 4.85 -4.78 0.87
CA GLN A 638 4.12 -6.06 0.80
C GLN A 638 3.28 -6.34 2.04
N THR A 639 3.51 -5.67 3.15
CA THR A 639 2.66 -5.80 4.34
C THR A 639 1.54 -4.77 4.34
N ALA A 640 1.80 -3.58 3.80
CA ALA A 640 0.88 -2.43 3.81
C ALA A 640 -0.47 -2.68 3.11
N ASP A 641 -1.54 -2.36 3.82
CA ASP A 641 -2.91 -2.28 3.29
C ASP A 641 -3.13 -1.01 2.45
N LEU A 642 -2.42 0.07 2.79
CA LEU A 642 -2.43 1.36 2.11
C LEU A 642 -1.02 1.82 1.77
N LEU A 643 -0.79 2.16 0.50
CA LEU A 643 0.45 2.74 -0.01
C LEU A 643 0.25 4.21 -0.40
N LEU A 644 1.06 5.11 0.15
CA LEU A 644 1.10 6.52 -0.24
C LEU A 644 2.06 6.69 -1.41
N MET A 645 1.51 6.80 -2.63
CA MET A 645 2.27 6.69 -3.89
C MET A 645 3.21 7.86 -4.15
N ASN A 646 2.88 9.05 -3.63
CA ASN A 646 3.63 10.28 -3.89
C ASN A 646 4.73 10.56 -2.86
N ASN A 647 5.04 9.60 -1.97
CA ASN A 647 5.94 9.77 -0.84
C ASN A 647 5.65 11.02 0.02
N ARG A 648 4.35 11.32 0.25
CA ARG A 648 3.90 12.46 1.08
C ARG A 648 2.85 12.03 2.08
N LEU A 649 2.99 12.50 3.32
CA LEU A 649 2.04 12.19 4.40
C LEU A 649 0.65 12.81 4.18
N GLU A 650 0.53 13.81 3.32
CA GLU A 650 -0.75 14.39 2.90
C GLU A 650 -1.69 13.35 2.29
N GLY A 651 -1.14 12.32 1.65
CA GLY A 651 -1.90 11.19 1.11
C GLY A 651 -2.72 10.48 2.18
N LEU A 652 -2.26 10.45 3.44
CA LEU A 652 -3.02 9.87 4.56
C LEU A 652 -4.34 10.61 4.80
N VAL A 653 -4.30 11.94 4.76
CA VAL A 653 -5.50 12.78 4.91
C VAL A 653 -6.46 12.55 3.75
N GLN A 654 -5.94 12.40 2.53
CA GLN A 654 -6.75 12.11 1.35
C GLN A 654 -7.36 10.70 1.41
N ALA A 655 -6.61 9.71 1.87
CA ALA A 655 -7.06 8.34 2.02
C ALA A 655 -8.20 8.22 3.04
N ILE A 656 -8.09 8.90 4.19
CA ILE A 656 -9.16 8.94 5.20
C ILE A 656 -10.42 9.62 4.64
N ALA A 657 -10.26 10.75 3.96
CA ALA A 657 -11.39 11.47 3.36
C ALA A 657 -12.09 10.64 2.26
N LEU A 658 -11.31 9.96 1.41
CA LEU A 658 -11.84 9.06 0.39
C LEU A 658 -12.62 7.91 1.03
N SER A 659 -12.03 7.29 2.06
CA SER A 659 -12.64 6.20 2.82
C SER A 659 -13.98 6.61 3.45
N GLN A 660 -14.04 7.80 4.03
CA GLN A 660 -15.27 8.36 4.60
C GLN A 660 -16.34 8.62 3.54
N GLU A 661 -15.98 9.18 2.39
CA GLU A 661 -16.93 9.39 1.28
C GLU A 661 -17.46 8.06 0.73
N VAL A 662 -16.61 7.04 0.61
CA VAL A 662 -17.01 5.69 0.19
C VAL A 662 -18.03 5.10 1.16
N MET A 663 -17.77 5.19 2.47
CA MET A 663 -18.74 4.72 3.47
C MET A 663 -20.04 5.53 3.48
N ASN A 664 -19.99 6.83 3.20
CA ASN A 664 -21.19 7.64 3.01
C ASN A 664 -22.02 7.18 1.80
N ILE A 665 -21.37 6.87 0.67
CA ILE A 665 -22.02 6.30 -0.52
C ILE A 665 -22.64 4.95 -0.19
N ILE A 666 -21.92 4.07 0.51
CA ILE A 666 -22.43 2.77 0.95
C ILE A 666 -23.69 2.95 1.83
N ASN A 667 -23.65 3.86 2.81
CA ASN A 667 -24.82 4.13 3.67
C ASN A 667 -26.00 4.71 2.87
N GLN A 668 -25.74 5.58 1.89
CA GLN A 668 -26.76 6.07 0.96
C GLN A 668 -27.37 4.91 0.15
N ASN A 669 -26.54 4.00 -0.34
CA ASN A 669 -26.98 2.86 -1.13
C ASN A 669 -27.83 1.89 -0.30
N ILE A 670 -27.42 1.59 0.94
CA ILE A 670 -28.22 0.80 1.87
C ILE A 670 -29.58 1.46 2.08
N ALA A 671 -29.62 2.79 2.32
CA ALA A 671 -30.89 3.50 2.46
C ALA A 671 -31.75 3.47 1.19
N LEU A 672 -31.12 3.62 0.02
CA LEU A 672 -31.78 3.54 -1.29
C LEU A 672 -32.32 2.15 -1.59
N VAL A 673 -31.74 1.07 -1.06
CA VAL A 673 -32.27 -0.29 -1.20
C VAL A 673 -33.35 -0.57 -0.15
N VAL A 674 -33.07 -0.31 1.12
CA VAL A 674 -33.93 -0.72 2.24
C VAL A 674 -35.24 0.07 2.28
N ILE A 675 -35.20 1.41 2.16
CA ILE A 675 -36.40 2.25 2.33
C ILE A 675 -37.47 1.93 1.27
N PRO A 676 -37.15 1.86 -0.04
CA PRO A 676 -38.13 1.52 -1.06
C PRO A 676 -38.67 0.09 -0.91
N ASN A 677 -37.82 -0.89 -0.57
CA ASN A 677 -38.24 -2.28 -0.40
C ASN A 677 -39.21 -2.46 0.78
N VAL A 678 -38.91 -1.84 1.93
CA VAL A 678 -39.85 -1.83 3.07
C VAL A 678 -41.16 -1.12 2.69
N SER A 679 -41.09 -0.01 1.96
CA SER A 679 -42.28 0.75 1.52
C SER A 679 -43.17 -0.07 0.57
N VAL A 680 -42.55 -0.82 -0.34
CA VAL A 680 -43.23 -1.72 -1.27
C VAL A 680 -43.94 -2.85 -0.53
N VAL A 681 -43.28 -3.48 0.45
CA VAL A 681 -43.89 -4.53 1.28
C VAL A 681 -45.10 -3.98 2.05
N LEU A 682 -44.96 -2.83 2.70
CA LEU A 682 -46.06 -2.20 3.45
C LEU A 682 -47.23 -1.84 2.52
N ALA A 683 -46.95 -1.23 1.36
CA ALA A 683 -47.98 -0.90 0.37
C ALA A 683 -48.65 -2.17 -0.20
N GLY A 684 -47.89 -3.25 -0.42
CA GLY A 684 -48.44 -4.53 -0.85
C GLY A 684 -49.39 -5.14 0.18
N VAL A 685 -49.03 -5.11 1.47
CA VAL A 685 -49.86 -5.63 2.57
C VAL A 685 -51.12 -4.79 2.80
N PHE A 686 -51.00 -3.46 2.87
CA PHE A 686 -52.11 -2.58 3.26
C PHE A 686 -52.94 -2.05 2.09
N LEU A 687 -52.33 -1.85 0.92
CA LEU A 687 -52.94 -1.19 -0.25
C LEU A 687 -53.10 -2.11 -1.46
N SER A 688 -52.70 -3.39 -1.38
CA SER A 688 -52.67 -4.32 -2.52
C SER A 688 -51.89 -3.77 -3.72
N LEU A 689 -50.67 -3.27 -3.48
CA LEU A 689 -49.80 -2.72 -4.54
C LEU A 689 -49.58 -3.74 -5.68
N HIS A 690 -49.73 -3.28 -6.93
CA HIS A 690 -49.55 -4.13 -8.10
C HIS A 690 -48.09 -4.66 -8.22
N PRO A 691 -47.87 -5.97 -8.49
CA PRO A 691 -46.54 -6.59 -8.45
C PRO A 691 -45.52 -5.95 -9.41
N VAL A 692 -45.95 -5.56 -10.60
CA VAL A 692 -45.07 -4.85 -11.56
C VAL A 692 -44.57 -3.51 -11.01
N ILE A 693 -45.43 -2.74 -10.32
CA ILE A 693 -45.03 -1.46 -9.72
C ILE A 693 -44.05 -1.72 -8.57
N ALA A 694 -44.31 -2.76 -7.78
CA ALA A 694 -43.45 -3.19 -6.70
C ALA A 694 -42.03 -3.53 -7.19
N VAL A 695 -41.91 -4.31 -8.28
CA VAL A 695 -40.61 -4.65 -8.91
C VAL A 695 -39.89 -3.41 -9.44
N LEU A 696 -40.61 -2.51 -10.13
CA LEU A 696 -40.01 -1.28 -10.66
C LEU A 696 -39.44 -0.39 -9.55
N ILE A 697 -40.14 -0.27 -8.42
CA ILE A 697 -39.66 0.52 -7.28
C ILE A 697 -38.45 -0.16 -6.64
N SER A 698 -38.55 -1.46 -6.32
CA SER A 698 -37.48 -2.23 -5.67
C SER A 698 -36.20 -2.26 -6.51
N ASN A 699 -36.28 -2.85 -7.71
CA ASN A 699 -35.11 -3.07 -8.56
C ASN A 699 -34.63 -1.74 -9.18
N GLY A 700 -35.54 -0.79 -9.42
CA GLY A 700 -35.17 0.55 -9.86
C GLY A 700 -34.36 1.30 -8.82
N ALA A 701 -34.70 1.17 -7.54
CA ALA A 701 -33.94 1.78 -6.46
C ALA A 701 -32.55 1.15 -6.30
N THR A 702 -32.42 -0.17 -6.48
CA THR A 702 -31.12 -0.86 -6.55
C THR A 702 -30.25 -0.32 -7.70
N LEU A 703 -30.81 -0.15 -8.90
CA LEU A 703 -30.09 0.44 -10.03
C LEU A 703 -29.65 1.89 -9.73
N LEU A 704 -30.48 2.69 -9.06
CA LEU A 704 -30.10 4.03 -8.64
C LEU A 704 -28.96 4.03 -7.61
N ALA A 705 -28.99 3.10 -6.66
CA ALA A 705 -27.91 2.91 -5.69
C ALA A 705 -26.60 2.49 -6.40
N GLU A 706 -26.68 1.65 -7.43
CA GLU A 706 -25.52 1.25 -8.22
C GLU A 706 -24.93 2.42 -9.02
N LEU A 707 -25.78 3.23 -9.66
CA LEU A 707 -25.36 4.48 -10.31
C LEU A 707 -24.77 5.48 -9.31
N ASN A 708 -25.27 5.51 -8.08
CA ASN A 708 -24.72 6.34 -7.01
C ASN A 708 -23.29 5.91 -6.63
N SER A 709 -22.98 4.61 -6.64
CA SER A 709 -21.61 4.10 -6.48
C SER A 709 -20.63 4.66 -7.52
N LEU A 710 -21.08 4.79 -8.77
CA LEU A 710 -20.27 5.30 -9.88
C LEU A 710 -19.98 6.82 -9.79
N ARG A 711 -20.72 7.57 -8.95
CA ARG A 711 -20.50 9.00 -8.72
C ARG A 711 -19.07 9.30 -8.28
N LEU A 712 -18.43 8.36 -7.57
CA LEU A 712 -17.07 8.51 -7.08
C LEU A 712 -16.05 8.70 -8.21
N LEU A 713 -16.28 8.06 -9.37
CA LEU A 713 -15.39 8.16 -10.54
C LEU A 713 -15.44 9.52 -11.24
N THR A 714 -16.48 10.32 -11.01
CA THR A 714 -16.75 11.55 -11.78
C THR A 714 -16.72 12.81 -10.92
N ASN A 715 -17.18 12.74 -9.68
CA ASN A 715 -17.48 13.92 -8.86
C ASN A 715 -16.65 14.04 -7.58
N TYR A 716 -15.75 13.09 -7.28
CA TYR A 716 -14.90 13.20 -6.10
C TYR A 716 -13.97 14.41 -6.21
N ARG A 717 -13.93 15.22 -5.14
CA ARG A 717 -13.03 16.37 -5.04
C ARG A 717 -11.95 16.07 -4.00
N PRO A 718 -10.67 16.03 -4.39
CA PRO A 718 -9.60 15.76 -3.44
C PRO A 718 -9.52 16.84 -2.37
N VAL A 719 -9.30 16.42 -1.14
CA VAL A 719 -9.11 17.33 -0.01
C VAL A 719 -7.77 18.04 -0.17
N LYS A 720 -7.80 19.37 -0.26
CA LYS A 720 -6.59 20.17 -0.15
C LYS A 720 -6.26 20.33 1.32
N VAL A 721 -5.10 19.82 1.73
CA VAL A 721 -4.51 20.19 3.01
C VAL A 721 -3.99 21.61 2.84
N GLU A 722 -4.61 22.58 3.51
CA GLU A 722 -4.07 23.94 3.52
C GLU A 722 -2.73 23.90 4.23
N HIS A 723 -1.65 24.09 3.47
CA HIS A 723 -0.44 24.60 4.05
C HIS A 723 -0.80 26.00 4.55
N LYS A 724 -1.00 26.13 5.86
CA LYS A 724 -0.48 27.33 6.50
C LYS A 724 0.98 27.28 6.14
N SER A 725 1.35 27.99 5.07
CA SER A 725 2.67 28.57 5.05
C SER A 725 2.67 29.33 6.37
N SER A 726 3.37 28.77 7.36
CA SER A 726 4.38 29.61 7.91
C SER A 726 5.05 30.17 6.65
N ARG A 727 4.71 31.42 6.29
CA ARG A 727 5.72 32.36 5.79
C ARG A 727 7.00 31.81 6.38
N SER A 728 7.96 31.48 5.54
CA SER A 728 9.33 31.27 5.98
C SER A 728 9.66 32.35 7.05
N ARG A 729 9.31 32.12 8.34
CA ARG A 729 10.23 31.67 9.34
C ARG A 729 10.94 30.58 8.59
N SER A 730 11.95 31.05 7.86
CA SER A 730 13.15 30.32 7.63
C SER A 730 13.28 29.27 8.73
N GLN A 731 13.89 28.15 8.43
CA GLN A 731 14.44 27.35 9.51
C GLN A 731 15.44 28.14 10.40
N THR A 732 15.60 29.47 10.21
CA THR A 732 16.21 30.45 11.14
C THR A 732 15.23 31.11 12.13
N GLY A 733 13.91 30.88 12.05
CA GLY A 733 12.88 31.74 12.68
C GLY A 733 12.37 31.39 14.09
N VAL A 734 13.05 30.53 14.84
CA VAL A 734 13.03 30.48 16.33
C VAL A 734 14.46 30.46 16.90
N LEU A 735 15.49 30.51 16.03
CA LEU A 735 16.91 30.38 16.37
C LEU A 735 17.78 31.58 15.95
N ASP A 736 17.21 32.65 15.40
CA ASP A 736 17.94 33.92 15.17
C ASP A 736 18.05 34.75 16.46
N ILE A 737 18.71 34.19 17.48
CA ILE A 737 19.43 35.04 18.44
C ILE A 737 20.74 35.42 17.75
N PRO A 738 21.00 36.72 17.48
CA PRO A 738 22.26 37.13 16.88
C PRO A 738 23.41 36.65 17.77
N TRP A 739 24.30 35.88 17.15
CA TRP A 739 25.51 35.31 17.72
C TRP A 739 26.37 36.41 18.36
N LYS A 740 26.13 36.71 19.64
CA LYS A 740 27.00 37.54 20.46
C LYS A 740 27.65 36.64 21.49
N LYS A 741 28.96 36.44 21.33
CA LYS A 741 29.87 35.90 22.36
C LYS A 741 29.50 36.52 23.70
N ARG A 742 28.89 35.75 24.61
CA ARG A 742 28.84 36.16 26.01
C ARG A 742 30.28 36.15 26.52
N PRO A 743 30.79 37.25 27.10
CA PRO A 743 32.12 37.23 27.69
C PRO A 743 32.13 36.22 28.83
N ARG A 744 33.20 35.42 28.91
CA ARG A 744 33.50 34.56 30.05
C ARG A 744 33.37 35.38 31.34
N ARG A 745 32.35 35.11 32.16
CA ARG A 745 32.37 35.54 33.56
C ARG A 745 33.39 34.67 34.28
N SER A 746 34.57 35.22 34.50
CA SER A 746 35.49 34.69 35.50
C SER A 746 34.76 34.64 36.83
N PHE A 747 34.64 33.45 37.41
CA PHE A 747 34.30 33.29 38.82
C PHE A 747 35.46 33.88 39.65
N GLY A 748 35.39 35.18 39.91
CA GLY A 748 36.18 35.88 40.92
C GLY A 748 35.45 35.82 42.24
N HIS A 749 36.19 35.46 43.29
CA HIS A 749 35.82 35.37 44.70
C HIS A 749 34.59 36.20 45.14
N PHE A 750 33.56 35.49 45.63
CA PHE A 750 32.61 36.07 46.59
C PHE A 750 33.30 36.19 47.95
N GLY A 751 33.95 37.33 48.17
CA GLY A 751 34.33 37.83 49.49
C GLY A 751 33.32 38.89 49.93
N SER A 752 32.67 38.61 51.06
CA SER A 752 32.10 39.55 52.04
C SER A 752 31.83 40.99 51.60
N GLU A 753 30.55 41.36 51.48
CA GLU A 753 30.02 42.62 52.05
C GLU A 753 28.49 42.62 51.97
N LEU A 754 27.86 42.25 53.08
CA LEU A 754 26.48 42.57 53.42
C LEU A 754 26.52 43.88 54.22
N SER A 755 26.08 44.98 53.62
CA SER A 755 25.63 46.20 54.29
C SER A 755 24.40 46.67 53.51
N SER A 756 23.20 46.43 54.05
CA SER A 756 22.39 47.33 54.88
C SER A 756 21.67 48.40 54.08
N GLU A 757 20.38 48.57 54.41
CA GLU A 757 19.43 49.60 53.97
C GLU A 757 18.74 49.37 52.61
N SER A 758 17.44 49.63 52.42
CA SER A 758 16.29 49.84 53.29
C SER A 758 15.05 49.94 52.39
N LEU A 759 13.91 49.47 52.90
CA LEU A 759 12.56 50.04 52.73
C LEU A 759 11.89 50.10 51.34
N SER A 760 10.82 49.31 51.25
CA SER A 760 9.41 49.77 51.12
C SER A 760 8.65 49.44 49.82
N ASN A 761 7.42 48.97 50.06
CA ASN A 761 6.22 48.92 49.20
C ASN A 761 6.25 47.89 48.06
N GLY A 762 5.52 46.76 48.07
CA GLY A 762 4.25 46.44 48.71
C GLY A 762 3.07 46.85 47.84
N HIS A 763 2.57 45.96 46.97
CA HIS A 763 1.14 45.77 46.67
C HIS A 763 0.89 44.58 45.74
N VAL A 764 0.10 43.64 46.24
CA VAL A 764 -0.68 42.59 45.55
C VAL A 764 -2.16 43.04 45.64
N PRO A 765 -3.01 42.75 44.65
CA PRO A 765 -4.05 41.70 44.81
C PRO A 765 -4.17 40.88 43.50
N SER A 766 -4.19 39.55 43.47
CA SER A 766 -5.15 38.54 43.96
C SER A 766 -6.59 38.68 43.44
N GLU A 767 -7.04 37.58 42.82
CA GLU A 767 -8.42 37.12 42.52
C GLU A 767 -9.08 37.59 41.21
N THR A 768 -9.10 36.72 40.20
CA THR A 768 -10.19 35.74 39.94
C THR A 768 -9.70 34.62 39.02
#